data_AF-R4LE08-F1
#
_entry.id   AF-R4LE08-F1
#
_cell.length_a   1.000
_cell.length_b   1.000
_cell.length_c   1.000
_cell.angle_alpha   90.00
_cell.angle_beta   90.00
_cell.angle_gamma   90.00
#
_symmetry.space_group_name_H-M   'P 1'
#
loop_
_entity.id
_entity.type
_entity.pdbx_description
1 polymer ?
#
loop_
_entity_poly.entity_id
_entity_poly.type
_entity_poly.pdbx_seq_one_letter_code
_entity_poly.pdbx_strand_id
1 'polypeptide(L)'
;MRVPFIELTAEYAELRSDLDAAYHRVMDGGWYVLGNEVAAFEEEFAAFCGSAHCVGVGNGLDALRLVLRAYDIGPGDEVIVPANTYIATWLAISSTGATVVPVEPDPRTCNLDPARLAAAVTAATRAIMPVHLYGQPADMDPINAVAARHGLVVIEDAAQAHGARYHGRPVGSLGDAACFSFYPTKNLGGYGDGGAVTTNDPAVAHRVRLLRNYGSPTKYVNTVQGSNSRLDELHAALLRVKLPRLEAWNRHRRGVARCYTEQLAGLPGLLLPEVPDGIDPVWHLYVVRHPDRDAVRTRLREAGIDALVHYPTPPHLSGAYAGQGWEPGSFPVTEQIAARALSLPMGLHIGPDRASAVVTAVRAATTTTSQQGAEVSTMTDQIENPGRLLALGMAFCQAKAVLSAVELDLFTVLAKEPAAEPELRERLGLHPRGSRQFLEVLAELRLLERDGELYRNAPIADRYLVRDRESYFGGFLERASLVMYPAWGKFTEALRSGESQADTYSGEQMFHSLYEKDEHLRGMTELTESLSYPIIADLAAKFPWADYRTVVDMGGNRGNVLARLLLAHPHLRGTVFDLPQVEPAFRKHSATFGLGDRIGFHAGDFLTDEIPQADVVMIGHSLVDWSPEERQQIISNSFAAVRPGGRFLVWDPMQADRGSYLINLLVDLNLQVITPGGSGYRVDECEQWLRNAGYVEVGHTALIGNDVLVIGQKPTEQV
;
A
#
# COMPACT_ATOMS: atom_id res chain seq x y z
N MET A 1 12.61 9.21 18.24
CA MET A 1 11.72 10.38 18.36
C MET A 1 10.71 10.29 17.23
N ARG A 2 9.40 10.43 17.49
CA ARG A 2 8.40 10.44 16.42
C ARG A 2 8.33 11.83 15.77
N VAL A 3 8.37 11.89 14.45
CA VAL A 3 8.19 13.13 13.67
C VAL A 3 6.97 12.94 12.77
N PRO A 4 5.81 13.54 13.09
CA PRO A 4 4.63 13.45 12.26
C PRO A 4 4.84 14.19 10.93
N PHE A 5 4.14 13.77 9.89
CA PHE A 5 4.26 14.40 8.57
C PHE A 5 3.81 15.87 8.61
N ILE A 6 2.70 16.13 9.31
CA ILE A 6 2.18 17.46 9.62
C ILE A 6 1.52 17.44 11.00
N GLU A 7 1.63 18.53 11.75
CA GLU A 7 1.03 18.68 13.09
C GLU A 7 0.15 19.92 13.14
N LEU A 8 -1.17 19.72 13.09
CA LEU A 8 -2.17 20.80 13.04
C LEU A 8 -2.57 21.30 14.43
N THR A 9 -2.45 20.47 15.47
CA THR A 9 -2.81 20.82 16.85
C THR A 9 -1.92 21.91 17.44
N ALA A 10 -0.63 21.92 17.09
CA ALA A 10 0.33 22.89 17.60
C ALA A 10 0.05 24.31 17.07
N GLU A 11 -0.44 24.44 15.82
CA GLU A 11 -0.80 25.73 15.23
C GLU A 11 -2.01 26.35 15.95
N TYR A 12 -3.04 25.53 16.21
CA TYR A 12 -4.17 25.97 17.02
C TYR A 12 -3.74 26.39 18.43
N ALA A 13 -2.82 25.65 19.05
CA ALA A 13 -2.32 25.99 20.37
C ALA A 13 -1.57 27.34 20.38
N GLU A 14 -0.76 27.64 19.36
CA GLU A 14 -0.06 28.91 19.19
C GLU A 14 -1.04 30.09 19.09
N LEU A 15 -2.13 29.92 18.35
CA LEU A 15 -3.06 30.99 18.00
C LEU A 15 -4.37 30.98 18.80
N ARG A 16 -4.49 30.11 19.80
CA ARG A 16 -5.76 29.81 20.50
C ARG A 16 -6.56 31.04 20.88
N SER A 17 -5.94 32.00 21.57
CA SER A 17 -6.64 33.20 22.04
C SER A 17 -7.20 34.03 20.89
N ASP A 18 -6.44 34.20 19.80
CA ASP A 18 -6.86 35.00 18.64
C ASP A 18 -7.95 34.27 17.85
N LEU A 19 -7.85 32.95 17.74
CA LEU A 19 -8.83 32.09 17.08
C LEU A 19 -10.15 32.02 17.87
N ASP A 20 -10.09 31.83 19.18
CA ASP A 20 -11.27 31.81 20.05
C ASP A 20 -11.99 33.16 20.01
N ALA A 21 -11.25 34.27 20.00
CA ALA A 21 -11.82 35.61 19.84
C ALA A 21 -12.49 35.79 18.46
N ALA A 22 -11.89 35.26 17.38
CA ALA A 22 -12.50 35.27 16.05
C ALA A 22 -13.76 34.40 15.98
N TYR A 23 -13.74 33.22 16.60
CA TYR A 23 -14.89 32.35 16.74
C TYR A 23 -16.04 33.07 17.45
N HIS A 24 -15.80 33.62 18.65
CA HIS A 24 -16.83 34.34 19.41
C HIS A 24 -17.41 35.52 18.63
N ARG A 25 -16.56 36.31 17.95
CA ARG A 25 -17.03 37.43 17.13
C ARG A 25 -18.02 37.01 16.03
N VAL A 26 -17.79 35.87 15.38
CA VAL A 26 -18.70 35.35 14.35
C VAL A 26 -19.96 34.78 14.98
N MET A 27 -19.82 33.95 16.02
CA MET A 27 -20.94 33.27 16.65
C MET A 27 -21.90 34.23 17.36
N ASP A 28 -21.38 35.24 18.04
CA ASP A 28 -22.17 36.29 18.70
C ASP A 28 -22.81 37.25 17.68
N GLY A 29 -22.21 37.39 16.49
CA GLY A 29 -22.68 38.28 15.43
C GLY A 29 -23.91 37.75 14.66
N GLY A 30 -24.14 36.44 14.65
CA GLY A 30 -25.33 35.84 14.05
C GLY A 30 -25.39 35.85 12.50
N TRP A 31 -24.29 36.21 11.84
CA TRP A 31 -24.18 36.25 10.37
C TRP A 31 -23.09 35.29 9.90
N TYR A 32 -23.48 34.25 9.16
CA TYR A 32 -22.61 33.09 8.92
C TYR A 32 -22.18 32.90 7.46
N VAL A 33 -22.84 33.57 6.52
CA VAL A 33 -22.64 33.35 5.08
C VAL A 33 -22.56 34.69 4.36
N LEU A 34 -21.47 34.93 3.62
CA LEU A 34 -21.25 36.14 2.81
C LEU A 34 -21.45 37.43 3.61
N GLY A 35 -20.71 37.61 4.70
CA GLY A 35 -20.73 38.80 5.54
C GLY A 35 -19.41 39.57 5.51
N ASN A 36 -19.09 40.21 6.64
CA ASN A 36 -17.96 41.11 6.75
C ASN A 36 -16.63 40.36 6.88
N GLU A 37 -16.61 39.15 7.44
CA GLU A 37 -15.38 38.37 7.58
C GLU A 37 -14.87 37.88 6.24
N VAL A 38 -15.78 37.39 5.37
CA VAL A 38 -15.45 37.02 3.99
C VAL A 38 -15.01 38.25 3.21
N ALA A 39 -15.72 39.38 3.32
CA ALA A 39 -15.35 40.60 2.61
C ALA A 39 -13.95 41.12 3.01
N ALA A 40 -13.67 41.15 4.31
CA ALA A 40 -12.36 41.59 4.81
C ALA A 40 -11.25 40.60 4.46
N PHE A 41 -11.50 39.29 4.55
CA PHE A 41 -10.55 38.28 4.11
C PHE A 41 -10.24 38.39 2.60
N GLU A 42 -11.26 38.62 1.77
CA GLU A 42 -11.08 38.84 0.34
C GLU A 42 -10.17 40.05 0.06
N GLU A 43 -10.39 41.18 0.74
CA GLU A 43 -9.55 42.37 0.59
C GLU A 43 -8.10 42.11 1.04
N GLU A 44 -7.93 41.53 2.22
CA GLU A 44 -6.61 41.22 2.81
C GLU A 44 -5.83 40.21 1.96
N PHE A 45 -6.49 39.16 1.46
CA PHE A 45 -5.86 38.13 0.65
C PHE A 45 -5.55 38.62 -0.77
N ALA A 46 -6.39 39.45 -1.37
CA ALA A 46 -6.09 40.11 -2.64
C ALA A 46 -4.82 40.97 -2.53
N ALA A 47 -4.73 41.79 -1.47
CA ALA A 47 -3.54 42.59 -1.18
C ALA A 47 -2.29 41.73 -0.95
N PHE A 48 -2.42 40.61 -0.23
CA PHE A 48 -1.33 39.67 -0.01
C PHE A 48 -0.79 39.05 -1.31
N CYS A 49 -1.70 38.69 -2.23
CA CYS A 49 -1.36 38.11 -3.54
C CYS A 49 -0.94 39.14 -4.61
N GLY A 50 -1.00 40.44 -4.30
CA GLY A 50 -0.74 41.49 -5.29
C GLY A 50 -1.79 41.57 -6.40
N SER A 51 -3.02 41.13 -6.13
CA SER A 51 -4.14 41.11 -7.09
C SER A 51 -5.19 42.15 -6.71
N ALA A 52 -5.97 42.63 -7.68
CA ALA A 52 -7.01 43.63 -7.43
C ALA A 52 -8.26 43.04 -6.73
N HIS A 53 -8.53 41.76 -6.95
CA HIS A 53 -9.72 41.09 -6.43
C HIS A 53 -9.41 39.70 -5.89
N CYS A 54 -10.16 39.31 -4.85
CA CYS A 54 -10.28 37.96 -4.33
C CYS A 54 -11.77 37.60 -4.22
N VAL A 55 -12.10 36.33 -4.44
CA VAL A 55 -13.45 35.78 -4.30
C VAL A 55 -13.38 34.45 -3.56
N GLY A 56 -13.82 34.42 -2.30
CA GLY A 56 -13.85 33.22 -1.46
C GLY A 56 -14.88 32.17 -1.92
N VAL A 57 -14.49 30.91 -2.02
CA VAL A 57 -15.33 29.80 -2.49
C VAL A 57 -15.17 28.59 -1.57
N GLY A 58 -15.94 27.53 -1.82
CA GLY A 58 -16.02 26.40 -0.92
C GLY A 58 -14.75 25.55 -0.83
N ASN A 59 -13.93 25.48 -1.88
CA ASN A 59 -12.69 24.71 -1.93
C ASN A 59 -11.83 25.08 -3.16
N GLY A 60 -10.62 24.54 -3.27
CA GLY A 60 -9.73 24.80 -4.40
C GLY A 60 -10.20 24.22 -5.75
N LEU A 61 -10.90 23.09 -5.74
CA LEU A 61 -11.50 22.51 -6.95
C LEU A 61 -12.57 23.46 -7.53
N ASP A 62 -13.42 24.00 -6.66
CA ASP A 62 -14.44 24.98 -7.04
C ASP A 62 -13.83 26.30 -7.49
N ALA A 63 -12.71 26.74 -6.92
CA ALA A 63 -12.00 27.91 -7.41
C ALA A 63 -11.61 27.73 -8.90
N LEU A 64 -10.98 26.60 -9.23
CA LEU A 64 -10.59 26.25 -10.60
C LEU A 64 -11.80 26.11 -11.54
N ARG A 65 -12.84 25.38 -11.11
CA ARG A 65 -14.05 25.17 -11.91
C ARG A 65 -14.78 26.48 -12.18
N LEU A 66 -14.95 27.32 -11.16
CA LEU A 66 -15.70 28.57 -11.29
C LEU A 66 -14.95 29.60 -12.13
N VAL A 67 -13.62 29.65 -12.06
CA VAL A 67 -12.85 30.56 -12.91
C VAL A 67 -12.84 30.11 -14.38
N LEU A 68 -12.78 28.80 -14.66
CA LEU A 68 -12.95 28.28 -16.02
C LEU A 68 -14.31 28.70 -16.60
N ARG A 69 -15.38 28.54 -15.84
CA ARG A 69 -16.72 29.01 -16.23
C ARG A 69 -16.84 30.53 -16.33
N ALA A 70 -16.05 31.29 -15.58
CA ALA A 70 -16.00 32.74 -15.68
C ALA A 70 -15.36 33.20 -16.99
N TYR A 71 -14.43 32.42 -17.54
CA TYR A 71 -13.87 32.60 -18.89
C TYR A 71 -14.69 31.90 -19.99
N ASP A 72 -15.89 31.41 -19.67
CA ASP A 72 -16.77 30.70 -20.60
C ASP A 72 -16.15 29.44 -21.24
N ILE A 73 -15.18 28.82 -20.56
CA ILE A 73 -14.51 27.59 -21.02
C ILE A 73 -15.40 26.37 -20.71
N GLY A 74 -15.72 25.59 -21.73
CA GLY A 74 -16.63 24.46 -21.62
C GLY A 74 -16.52 23.44 -22.77
N PRO A 75 -17.62 22.78 -23.17
CA PRO A 75 -17.59 21.74 -24.20
C PRO A 75 -16.99 22.22 -25.52
N GLY A 76 -16.02 21.46 -26.03
CA GLY A 76 -15.32 21.78 -27.28
C GLY A 76 -14.07 22.65 -27.09
N ASP A 77 -13.81 23.14 -25.87
CA ASP A 77 -12.56 23.81 -25.53
C ASP A 77 -11.56 22.84 -24.92
N GLU A 78 -10.27 23.14 -25.09
CA GLU A 78 -9.16 22.41 -24.49
C GLU A 78 -8.44 23.28 -23.44
N VAL A 79 -8.02 22.64 -22.35
CA VAL A 79 -7.19 23.25 -21.30
C VAL A 79 -5.91 22.45 -21.12
N ILE A 80 -4.77 23.11 -21.36
CA ILE A 80 -3.45 22.52 -21.13
C ILE A 80 -3.17 22.48 -19.63
N VAL A 81 -2.74 21.32 -19.12
CA VAL A 81 -2.50 21.10 -17.68
C VAL A 81 -1.27 20.21 -17.45
N PRO A 82 -0.55 20.31 -16.32
CA PRO A 82 0.51 19.37 -16.00
C PRO A 82 0.00 17.94 -15.90
N ALA A 83 0.75 17.00 -16.46
CA ALA A 83 0.44 15.58 -16.37
C ALA A 83 0.61 15.01 -14.95
N ASN A 84 1.50 15.59 -14.13
CA ASN A 84 1.87 15.12 -12.80
C ASN A 84 1.17 15.83 -11.62
N THR A 85 0.09 16.58 -11.87
CA THR A 85 -0.61 17.35 -10.82
C THR A 85 -1.55 16.49 -9.98
N TYR A 86 -2.13 17.11 -8.93
CA TYR A 86 -3.26 16.53 -8.22
C TYR A 86 -4.49 16.44 -9.11
N ILE A 87 -5.23 15.34 -9.02
CA ILE A 87 -6.38 15.06 -9.89
C ILE A 87 -7.47 16.14 -9.86
N ALA A 88 -7.57 16.93 -8.79
CA ALA A 88 -8.53 18.03 -8.71
C ALA A 88 -8.37 19.05 -9.85
N THR A 89 -7.15 19.33 -10.30
CA THR A 89 -6.91 20.25 -11.42
C THR A 89 -7.60 19.75 -12.70
N TRP A 90 -7.50 18.44 -12.98
CA TRP A 90 -8.15 17.82 -14.14
C TRP A 90 -9.67 17.74 -13.96
N LEU A 91 -10.14 17.39 -12.74
CA LEU A 91 -11.57 17.30 -12.44
C LEU A 91 -12.27 18.65 -12.63
N ALA A 92 -11.60 19.77 -12.30
CA ALA A 92 -12.14 21.10 -12.55
C ALA A 92 -12.42 21.31 -14.05
N ILE A 93 -11.45 20.98 -14.90
CA ILE A 93 -11.56 21.09 -16.36
C ILE A 93 -12.69 20.20 -16.88
N SER A 94 -12.64 18.89 -16.59
CA SER A 94 -13.63 17.93 -17.09
C SER A 94 -15.05 18.27 -16.62
N SER A 95 -15.20 18.85 -15.42
CA SER A 95 -16.51 19.25 -14.88
C SER A 95 -17.16 20.42 -15.61
N THR A 96 -16.42 21.19 -16.41
CA THR A 96 -17.01 22.20 -17.31
C THR A 96 -17.39 21.62 -18.68
N GLY A 97 -17.01 20.37 -18.95
CA GLY A 97 -17.13 19.73 -20.25
C GLY A 97 -15.95 20.00 -21.20
N ALA A 98 -14.97 20.80 -20.77
CA ALA A 98 -13.74 21.02 -21.52
C ALA A 98 -12.84 19.77 -21.52
N THR A 99 -12.01 19.64 -22.55
CA THR A 99 -11.06 18.54 -22.71
C THR A 99 -9.75 18.85 -21.97
N VAL A 100 -9.30 17.89 -21.18
CA VAL A 100 -7.99 17.93 -20.52
C VAL A 100 -6.90 17.62 -21.54
N VAL A 101 -5.90 18.50 -21.67
CA VAL A 101 -4.71 18.28 -22.50
C VAL A 101 -3.47 18.21 -21.59
N PRO A 102 -3.05 16.99 -21.18
CA PRO A 102 -1.91 16.84 -20.29
C PRO A 102 -0.59 17.12 -20.99
N VAL A 103 0.29 17.86 -20.33
CA VAL A 103 1.65 18.12 -20.77
C VAL A 103 2.63 17.77 -19.65
N GLU A 104 3.70 17.07 -20.03
CA GLU A 104 4.74 16.62 -19.09
C GLU A 104 5.42 17.79 -18.36
N PRO A 105 5.82 17.60 -17.10
CA PRO A 105 6.59 18.59 -16.35
C PRO A 105 8.08 18.60 -16.76
N ASP A 106 8.79 19.66 -16.40
CA ASP A 106 10.25 19.62 -16.30
C ASP A 106 10.61 18.70 -15.11
N PRO A 107 11.38 17.61 -15.31
CA PRO A 107 11.73 16.70 -14.24
C PRO A 107 12.55 17.35 -13.12
N ARG A 108 13.16 18.52 -13.31
CA ARG A 108 13.93 19.22 -12.26
C ARG A 108 13.01 19.93 -11.27
N THR A 109 12.00 20.62 -11.78
CA THR A 109 11.10 21.47 -10.98
C THR A 109 9.78 20.79 -10.62
N CYS A 110 9.43 19.69 -11.32
CA CYS A 110 8.12 19.03 -11.28
C CYS A 110 6.95 19.93 -11.70
N ASN A 111 7.20 21.10 -12.30
CA ASN A 111 6.18 22.00 -12.83
C ASN A 111 6.11 21.89 -14.35
N LEU A 112 5.02 22.40 -14.94
CA LEU A 112 4.75 22.39 -16.38
C LEU A 112 5.98 22.82 -17.20
N ASP A 113 6.39 22.03 -18.18
CA ASP A 113 7.52 22.33 -19.07
C ASP A 113 7.10 23.33 -20.17
N PRO A 114 7.55 24.60 -20.14
CA PRO A 114 7.15 25.58 -21.15
C PRO A 114 7.60 25.21 -22.57
N ALA A 115 8.69 24.44 -22.71
CA ALA A 115 9.22 24.04 -24.01
C ALA A 115 8.28 23.07 -24.75
N ARG A 116 7.36 22.42 -24.03
CA ARG A 116 6.39 21.46 -24.60
C ARG A 116 5.05 22.10 -24.94
N LEU A 117 4.78 23.33 -24.49
CA LEU A 117 3.46 23.96 -24.63
C LEU A 117 3.07 24.23 -26.07
N ALA A 118 3.98 24.78 -26.88
CA ALA A 118 3.67 25.18 -28.25
C ALA A 118 3.15 24.02 -29.12
N ALA A 119 3.60 22.79 -28.84
CA ALA A 119 3.15 21.59 -29.54
C ALA A 119 1.79 21.07 -29.06
N ALA A 120 1.36 21.44 -27.85
CA ALA A 120 0.08 21.04 -27.27
C ALA A 120 -1.07 22.01 -27.61
N VAL A 121 -0.76 23.20 -28.14
CA VAL A 121 -1.78 24.19 -28.54
C VAL A 121 -2.46 23.75 -29.85
N THR A 122 -3.78 23.68 -29.81
CA THR A 122 -4.65 23.46 -30.96
C THR A 122 -5.58 24.66 -31.17
N ALA A 123 -6.44 24.60 -32.20
CA ALA A 123 -7.49 25.61 -32.40
C ALA A 123 -8.58 25.58 -31.30
N ALA A 124 -8.69 24.47 -30.57
CA ALA A 124 -9.65 24.30 -29.48
C ALA A 124 -9.10 24.79 -28.13
N THR A 125 -7.78 24.97 -28.01
CA THR A 125 -7.16 25.44 -26.76
C THR A 125 -7.66 26.84 -26.39
N ARG A 126 -8.07 26.99 -25.13
CA ARG A 126 -8.48 28.29 -24.56
C ARG A 126 -7.65 28.72 -23.36
N ALA A 127 -7.11 27.77 -22.61
CA ALA A 127 -6.37 28.08 -21.40
C ALA A 127 -5.15 27.18 -21.20
N ILE A 128 -4.19 27.72 -20.47
CA ILE A 128 -3.10 26.98 -19.85
C ILE A 128 -3.28 27.09 -18.35
N MET A 129 -3.29 25.96 -17.65
CA MET A 129 -3.49 25.87 -16.22
C MET A 129 -2.22 25.37 -15.52
N PRO A 130 -1.18 26.23 -15.36
CA PRO A 130 0.03 25.82 -14.66
C PRO A 130 -0.26 25.60 -13.19
N VAL A 131 0.38 24.58 -12.61
CA VAL A 131 0.30 24.27 -11.18
C VAL A 131 1.60 24.67 -10.52
N HIS A 132 1.52 25.33 -9.37
CA HIS A 132 2.67 25.67 -8.55
C HIS A 132 2.95 24.55 -7.54
N LEU A 133 3.38 23.41 -8.06
CA LEU A 133 3.42 22.15 -7.35
C LEU A 133 4.44 22.21 -6.20
N TYR A 134 4.08 21.61 -5.06
CA TYR A 134 4.88 21.55 -3.84
C TYR A 134 5.20 22.92 -3.19
N GLY A 135 4.60 23.99 -3.68
CA GLY A 135 4.84 25.36 -3.24
C GLY A 135 5.98 26.06 -3.97
N GLN A 136 6.40 25.53 -5.12
CA GLN A 136 7.30 26.20 -6.05
C GLN A 136 6.52 26.74 -7.25
N PRO A 137 6.63 28.03 -7.60
CA PRO A 137 6.07 28.60 -8.81
C PRO A 137 6.53 27.86 -10.08
N ALA A 138 5.64 27.77 -11.06
CA ALA A 138 6.00 27.33 -12.41
C ALA A 138 6.79 28.44 -13.12
N ASP A 139 7.41 28.14 -14.26
CA ASP A 139 8.14 29.14 -15.02
C ASP A 139 7.19 30.04 -15.82
N MET A 140 6.69 31.08 -15.15
CA MET A 140 5.51 31.82 -15.62
C MET A 140 5.77 32.74 -16.81
N ASP A 141 6.94 33.38 -16.94
CA ASP A 141 7.18 34.29 -18.06
C ASP A 141 7.15 33.56 -19.41
N PRO A 142 7.80 32.38 -19.59
CA PRO A 142 7.65 31.58 -20.81
C PRO A 142 6.23 31.06 -21.04
N ILE A 143 5.52 30.64 -19.99
CA ILE A 143 4.12 30.18 -20.08
C ILE A 143 3.22 31.33 -20.59
N ASN A 144 3.34 32.50 -19.98
CA ASN A 144 2.61 33.71 -20.37
C ASN A 144 2.95 34.16 -21.80
N ALA A 145 4.21 34.02 -22.23
CA ALA A 145 4.61 34.33 -23.60
C ALA A 145 3.93 33.43 -24.63
N VAL A 146 3.82 32.13 -24.35
CA VAL A 146 3.06 31.19 -25.20
C VAL A 146 1.57 31.55 -25.20
N ALA A 147 0.99 31.81 -24.02
CA ALA A 147 -0.42 32.18 -23.89
C ALA A 147 -0.75 33.44 -24.71
N ALA A 148 0.05 34.51 -24.55
CA ALA A 148 -0.14 35.77 -25.26
C ALA A 148 -0.05 35.60 -26.79
N ARG A 149 0.89 34.77 -27.27
CA ARG A 149 1.04 34.49 -28.71
C ARG A 149 -0.19 33.83 -29.32
N HIS A 150 -0.90 33.01 -28.54
CA HIS A 150 -2.04 32.22 -28.99
C HIS A 150 -3.40 32.75 -28.51
N GLY A 151 -3.42 33.87 -27.77
CA GLY A 151 -4.65 34.43 -27.21
C GLY A 151 -5.31 33.53 -26.17
N LEU A 152 -4.52 32.79 -25.40
CA LEU A 152 -4.99 31.89 -24.35
C LEU A 152 -4.98 32.60 -23.00
N VAL A 153 -5.87 32.20 -22.09
CA VAL A 153 -5.83 32.65 -20.69
C VAL A 153 -4.94 31.73 -19.84
N VAL A 154 -4.27 32.30 -18.84
CA VAL A 154 -3.44 31.57 -17.88
C VAL A 154 -4.11 31.56 -16.51
N ILE A 155 -4.42 30.35 -16.03
CA ILE A 155 -5.09 30.14 -14.75
C ILE A 155 -4.15 29.38 -13.81
N GLU A 156 -3.57 30.06 -12.83
CA GLU A 156 -2.68 29.42 -11.85
C GLU A 156 -3.49 28.47 -10.93
N ASP A 157 -3.08 27.20 -10.84
CA ASP A 157 -3.40 26.38 -9.68
C ASP A 157 -2.34 26.63 -8.59
N ALA A 158 -2.68 27.54 -7.69
CA ALA A 158 -1.84 28.02 -6.61
C ALA A 158 -2.18 27.37 -5.26
N ALA A 159 -2.94 26.27 -5.26
CA ALA A 159 -3.41 25.59 -4.05
C ALA A 159 -2.30 25.13 -3.10
N GLN A 160 -1.06 25.05 -3.59
CA GLN A 160 0.12 24.64 -2.81
C GLN A 160 1.13 25.79 -2.60
N ALA A 161 0.87 27.01 -3.08
CA ALA A 161 1.90 28.04 -3.23
C ALA A 161 1.57 29.40 -2.56
N HIS A 162 0.79 29.38 -1.48
CA HIS A 162 0.42 30.57 -0.71
C HIS A 162 1.66 31.36 -0.24
N GLY A 163 1.91 32.52 -0.86
CA GLY A 163 3.02 33.41 -0.52
C GLY A 163 4.34 33.11 -1.25
N ALA A 164 4.35 32.19 -2.22
CA ALA A 164 5.51 31.97 -3.07
C ALA A 164 5.73 33.15 -4.03
N ARG A 165 6.95 33.32 -4.54
CA ARG A 165 7.27 34.42 -5.47
C ARG A 165 8.05 33.94 -6.70
N TYR A 166 7.73 34.55 -7.83
CA TYR A 166 8.36 34.36 -9.12
C TYR A 166 9.00 35.68 -9.56
N HIS A 167 10.34 35.76 -9.54
CA HIS A 167 11.11 36.99 -9.72
C HIS A 167 10.59 38.15 -8.87
N GLY A 168 10.35 37.88 -7.58
CA GLY A 168 9.83 38.84 -6.60
C GLY A 168 8.32 39.10 -6.68
N ARG A 169 7.64 38.74 -7.78
CA ARG A 169 6.18 38.86 -7.92
C ARG A 169 5.47 37.73 -7.14
N PRO A 170 4.44 38.03 -6.34
CA PRO A 170 3.70 37.01 -5.59
C PRO A 170 2.89 36.09 -6.51
N VAL A 171 2.84 34.80 -6.18
CA VAL A 171 1.83 33.87 -6.72
C VAL A 171 0.43 34.37 -6.40
N GLY A 172 -0.49 34.25 -7.35
CA GLY A 172 -1.83 34.81 -7.26
C GLY A 172 -2.11 35.94 -8.26
N SER A 173 -1.05 36.49 -8.85
CA SER A 173 -1.06 37.58 -9.82
C SER A 173 -0.07 37.37 -10.98
N LEU A 174 0.35 36.13 -11.23
CA LEU A 174 1.33 35.80 -12.27
C LEU A 174 0.68 35.50 -13.62
N GLY A 175 -0.58 35.03 -13.64
CA GLY A 175 -1.43 34.86 -14.82
C GLY A 175 -2.63 35.80 -14.84
N ASP A 176 -3.70 35.40 -15.54
CA ASP A 176 -4.96 36.16 -15.61
C ASP A 176 -5.85 35.95 -14.38
N ALA A 177 -5.76 34.76 -13.77
CA ALA A 177 -6.37 34.43 -12.49
C ALA A 177 -5.59 33.32 -11.78
N ALA A 178 -5.78 33.21 -10.46
CA ALA A 178 -5.20 32.14 -9.66
C ALA A 178 -6.22 31.54 -8.70
N CYS A 179 -6.06 30.25 -8.41
CA CYS A 179 -6.96 29.48 -7.57
C CYS A 179 -6.22 28.92 -6.36
N PHE A 180 -6.78 29.14 -5.18
CA PHE A 180 -6.21 28.73 -3.91
C PHE A 180 -7.13 27.75 -3.18
N SER A 181 -6.52 26.90 -2.36
CA SER A 181 -7.19 25.99 -1.44
C SER A 181 -6.80 26.37 -0.02
N PHE A 182 -7.78 26.46 0.85
CA PHE A 182 -7.59 26.60 2.28
C PHE A 182 -7.90 25.29 3.00
N TYR A 183 -7.72 24.15 2.34
CA TYR A 183 -7.81 22.84 3.00
C TYR A 183 -6.81 22.79 4.18
N PRO A 184 -7.11 22.10 5.30
CA PRO A 184 -6.38 22.28 6.56
C PRO A 184 -4.86 22.07 6.48
N THR A 185 -4.38 21.26 5.54
CA THR A 185 -2.94 20.97 5.40
C THR A 185 -2.17 21.97 4.53
N LYS A 186 -2.83 22.96 3.92
CA LYS A 186 -2.16 23.97 3.09
C LYS A 186 -1.33 24.94 3.93
N ASN A 187 -0.40 25.65 3.29
CA ASN A 187 0.43 26.68 3.96
C ASN A 187 -0.42 27.72 4.68
N LEU A 188 -1.55 28.10 4.08
CA LEU A 188 -2.64 28.82 4.73
C LEU A 188 -3.88 27.91 4.76
N GLY A 189 -3.91 26.93 5.66
CA GLY A 189 -5.08 26.05 5.84
C GLY A 189 -6.15 26.68 6.73
N GLY A 190 -7.42 26.35 6.52
CA GLY A 190 -8.53 26.61 7.44
C GLY A 190 -8.77 25.44 8.39
N TYR A 191 -9.91 25.46 9.08
CA TYR A 191 -10.38 24.37 9.95
C TYR A 191 -11.46 23.50 9.28
N GLY A 192 -11.44 23.47 7.96
CA GLY A 192 -12.29 22.69 7.07
C GLY A 192 -11.99 23.06 5.62
N ASP A 193 -12.93 22.80 4.72
CA ASP A 193 -12.78 23.20 3.31
C ASP A 193 -12.95 24.70 3.10
N GLY A 194 -12.18 25.23 2.15
CA GLY A 194 -12.24 26.62 1.71
C GLY A 194 -11.35 26.82 0.48
N GLY A 195 -11.62 27.87 -0.29
CA GLY A 195 -10.79 28.26 -1.42
C GLY A 195 -11.00 29.71 -1.80
N ALA A 196 -10.23 30.19 -2.77
CA ALA A 196 -10.39 31.53 -3.32
C ALA A 196 -9.93 31.59 -4.78
N VAL A 197 -10.52 32.51 -5.53
CA VAL A 197 -9.99 32.96 -6.83
C VAL A 197 -9.44 34.37 -6.67
N THR A 198 -8.21 34.63 -7.11
CA THR A 198 -7.67 35.98 -7.26
C THR A 198 -7.55 36.35 -8.73
N THR A 199 -7.78 37.61 -9.07
CA THR A 199 -7.65 38.12 -10.45
C THR A 199 -7.53 39.64 -10.44
N ASN A 200 -6.97 40.18 -11.52
CA ASN A 200 -6.97 41.62 -11.80
C ASN A 200 -8.15 42.05 -12.68
N ASP A 201 -8.91 41.10 -13.24
CA ASP A 201 -10.07 41.41 -14.09
C ASP A 201 -11.36 41.52 -13.24
N PRO A 202 -11.97 42.72 -13.14
CA PRO A 202 -13.20 42.92 -12.39
C PRO A 202 -14.39 42.13 -12.97
N ALA A 203 -14.42 41.86 -14.28
CA ALA A 203 -15.49 41.10 -14.93
C ALA A 203 -15.44 39.62 -14.52
N VAL A 204 -14.23 39.03 -14.49
CA VAL A 204 -14.00 37.66 -14.00
C VAL A 204 -14.36 37.58 -12.52
N ALA A 205 -13.88 38.51 -11.68
CA ALA A 205 -14.20 38.53 -10.26
C ALA A 205 -15.72 38.65 -10.01
N HIS A 206 -16.42 39.50 -10.76
CA HIS A 206 -17.87 39.62 -10.71
C HIS A 206 -18.56 38.31 -11.11
N ARG A 207 -18.12 37.68 -12.21
CA ARG A 207 -18.74 36.43 -12.70
C ARG A 207 -18.51 35.27 -11.73
N VAL A 208 -17.34 35.16 -11.09
CA VAL A 208 -17.12 34.15 -10.02
C VAL A 208 -18.04 34.42 -8.82
N ARG A 209 -18.21 35.68 -8.38
CA ARG A 209 -19.16 36.03 -7.29
C ARG A 209 -20.60 35.66 -7.62
N LEU A 210 -21.00 35.82 -8.88
CA LEU A 210 -22.31 35.42 -9.37
C LEU A 210 -22.45 33.89 -9.34
N LEU A 211 -21.50 33.17 -9.95
CA LEU A 211 -21.53 31.71 -10.08
C LEU A 211 -21.45 30.99 -8.74
N ARG A 212 -20.68 31.50 -7.78
CA ARG A 212 -20.52 30.89 -6.44
C ARG A 212 -21.81 30.91 -5.59
N ASN A 213 -22.75 31.78 -5.95
CA ASN A 213 -23.95 32.09 -5.18
C ASN A 213 -25.21 31.93 -6.05
N TYR A 214 -25.44 30.73 -6.56
CA TYR A 214 -26.61 30.35 -7.35
C TYR A 214 -26.84 31.15 -8.64
N GLY A 215 -25.83 31.87 -9.13
CA GLY A 215 -25.97 32.75 -10.28
C GLY A 215 -26.81 33.99 -9.97
N SER A 216 -26.78 34.43 -8.71
CA SER A 216 -27.65 35.46 -8.18
C SER A 216 -26.87 36.71 -7.77
N PRO A 217 -27.08 37.87 -8.43
CA PRO A 217 -26.46 39.13 -8.02
C PRO A 217 -27.23 39.77 -6.86
N THR A 218 -28.48 39.37 -6.63
CA THR A 218 -29.37 39.88 -5.60
C THR A 218 -30.39 38.81 -5.23
N LYS A 219 -30.76 38.75 -3.95
CA LYS A 219 -31.64 37.73 -3.38
C LYS A 219 -32.89 37.49 -4.26
N TYR A 220 -33.16 36.22 -4.57
CA TYR A 220 -34.28 35.74 -5.40
C TYR A 220 -34.23 36.10 -6.90
N VAL A 221 -33.13 36.67 -7.39
CA VAL A 221 -32.91 36.90 -8.82
C VAL A 221 -31.75 36.02 -9.27
N ASN A 222 -31.98 35.08 -10.20
CA ASN A 222 -30.95 34.18 -10.72
C ASN A 222 -30.79 34.43 -12.23
N THR A 223 -29.70 35.07 -12.63
CA THR A 223 -29.47 35.50 -14.03
C THR A 223 -28.70 34.48 -14.86
N VAL A 224 -27.97 33.58 -14.20
CA VAL A 224 -27.23 32.48 -14.82
C VAL A 224 -27.34 31.23 -13.95
N GLN A 225 -27.00 30.06 -14.49
CA GLN A 225 -26.92 28.84 -13.68
C GLN A 225 -25.61 28.85 -12.86
N GLY A 226 -25.70 29.14 -11.56
CA GLY A 226 -24.57 29.02 -10.64
C GLY A 226 -24.61 27.75 -9.79
N SER A 227 -23.76 27.72 -8.77
CA SER A 227 -23.67 26.68 -7.74
C SER A 227 -23.72 27.30 -6.34
N ASN A 228 -23.73 26.46 -5.31
CA ASN A 228 -23.45 26.90 -3.94
C ASN A 228 -22.02 26.51 -3.58
N SER A 229 -21.09 27.45 -3.64
CA SER A 229 -19.70 27.22 -3.25
C SER A 229 -19.13 28.50 -2.65
N ARG A 230 -19.27 28.66 -1.34
CA ARG A 230 -18.94 29.89 -0.62
C ARG A 230 -17.95 29.58 0.48
N LEU A 231 -17.10 30.54 0.81
CA LEU A 231 -16.32 30.51 2.04
C LEU A 231 -17.24 30.98 3.18
N ASP A 232 -17.28 30.22 4.27
CA ASP A 232 -18.08 30.58 5.45
C ASP A 232 -17.45 31.74 6.22
N GLU A 233 -18.27 32.56 6.90
CA GLU A 233 -17.79 33.67 7.74
C GLU A 233 -16.83 33.18 8.82
N LEU A 234 -17.14 32.01 9.42
CA LEU A 234 -16.30 31.42 10.45
C LEU A 234 -14.92 31.05 9.88
N HIS A 235 -14.87 30.36 8.75
CA HIS A 235 -13.59 30.00 8.12
C HIS A 235 -12.81 31.25 7.67
N ALA A 236 -13.48 32.25 7.10
CA ALA A 236 -12.83 33.51 6.74
C ALA A 236 -12.21 34.20 7.96
N ALA A 237 -12.94 34.32 9.07
CA ALA A 237 -12.43 34.94 10.30
C ALA A 237 -11.19 34.23 10.85
N LEU A 238 -11.18 32.89 10.84
CA LEU A 238 -10.04 32.09 11.29
C LEU A 238 -8.84 32.22 10.33
N LEU A 239 -9.09 32.28 9.02
CA LEU A 239 -8.03 32.51 8.02
C LEU A 239 -7.40 33.90 8.17
N ARG A 240 -8.18 34.94 8.50
CA ARG A 240 -7.67 36.29 8.78
C ARG A 240 -6.72 36.35 9.97
N VAL A 241 -6.95 35.53 11.00
CA VAL A 241 -6.00 35.40 12.13
C VAL A 241 -4.67 34.82 11.66
N LYS A 242 -4.71 33.87 10.73
CA LYS A 242 -3.52 33.15 10.22
C LYS A 242 -2.74 33.93 9.16
N LEU A 243 -3.41 34.69 8.30
CA LEU A 243 -2.81 35.34 7.14
C LEU A 243 -1.59 36.24 7.49
N PRO A 244 -1.62 37.08 8.54
CA PRO A 244 -0.45 37.87 8.94
C PRO A 244 0.77 37.05 9.38
N ARG A 245 0.58 35.79 9.79
CA ARG A 245 1.64 34.88 10.24
C ARG A 245 2.30 34.12 9.09
N LEU A 246 1.62 34.04 7.94
CA LEU A 246 1.99 33.18 6.81
C LEU A 246 3.42 33.39 6.30
N GLU A 247 3.90 34.63 6.19
CA GLU A 247 5.28 34.86 5.71
C GLU A 247 6.34 34.37 6.71
N ALA A 248 6.12 34.55 8.01
CA ALA A 248 7.03 34.05 9.03
C ALA A 248 7.08 32.51 9.03
N TRP A 249 5.91 31.90 8.89
CA TRP A 249 5.70 30.46 8.74
C TRP A 249 6.37 29.88 7.48
N ASN A 250 6.19 30.53 6.33
CA ASN A 250 6.86 30.15 5.09
C ASN A 250 8.39 30.29 5.20
N ARG A 251 8.88 31.35 5.87
CA ARG A 251 10.31 31.51 6.15
C ARG A 251 10.87 30.37 7.01
N HIS A 252 10.10 29.91 8.00
CA HIS A 252 10.47 28.73 8.79
C HIS A 252 10.59 27.49 7.90
N ARG A 253 9.59 27.21 7.04
CA ARG A 253 9.64 26.11 6.07
C ARG A 253 10.85 26.19 5.15
N ARG A 254 11.20 27.39 4.62
CA ARG A 254 12.43 27.60 3.83
C ARG A 254 13.69 27.25 4.62
N GLY A 255 13.74 27.57 5.91
CA GLY A 255 14.85 27.18 6.80
C GLY A 255 15.01 25.67 6.95
N VAL A 256 13.90 24.95 7.14
CA VAL A 256 13.88 23.48 7.20
C VAL A 256 14.28 22.87 5.85
N ALA A 257 13.75 23.40 4.74
CA ALA A 257 14.08 22.92 3.40
C ALA A 257 15.57 23.11 3.07
N ARG A 258 16.17 24.24 3.47
CA ARG A 258 17.61 24.46 3.35
C ARG A 258 18.41 23.43 4.15
N CYS A 259 18.01 23.17 5.39
CA CYS A 259 18.62 22.14 6.24
C CYS A 259 18.59 20.76 5.54
N TYR A 260 17.44 20.34 5.01
CA TYR A 260 17.34 19.10 4.24
C TYR A 260 18.21 19.12 2.98
N THR A 261 18.21 20.23 2.22
CA THR A 261 18.96 20.32 0.97
C THR A 261 20.46 20.16 1.22
N GLU A 262 21.00 20.94 2.16
CA GLU A 262 22.42 20.93 2.53
C GLU A 262 22.83 19.58 3.13
N GLN A 263 22.01 19.05 4.05
CA GLN A 263 22.37 17.85 4.79
C GLN A 263 21.98 16.55 4.11
N LEU A 264 21.24 16.54 3.00
CA LEU A 264 20.95 15.32 2.22
C LEU A 264 21.69 15.30 0.88
N ALA A 265 22.43 16.37 0.55
CA ALA A 265 23.20 16.44 -0.68
C ALA A 265 24.21 15.29 -0.81
N GLY A 266 24.33 14.76 -2.01
CA GLY A 266 25.30 13.71 -2.36
C GLY A 266 24.94 12.30 -1.89
N LEU A 267 23.75 12.08 -1.32
CA LEU A 267 23.30 10.74 -0.98
C LEU A 267 23.02 9.90 -2.25
N PRO A 268 23.57 8.68 -2.36
CA PRO A 268 23.36 7.83 -3.52
C PRO A 268 21.87 7.57 -3.78
N GLY A 269 21.44 7.71 -5.04
CA GLY A 269 20.06 7.43 -5.46
C GLY A 269 19.01 8.44 -5.01
N LEU A 270 19.34 9.39 -4.12
CA LEU A 270 18.42 10.39 -3.60
C LEU A 270 18.52 11.69 -4.40
N LEU A 271 17.49 11.98 -5.19
CA LEU A 271 17.36 13.22 -5.95
C LEU A 271 16.56 14.24 -5.15
N LEU A 272 17.17 15.40 -4.89
CA LEU A 272 16.59 16.50 -4.13
C LEU A 272 15.78 17.44 -5.03
N PRO A 273 14.83 18.21 -4.47
CA PRO A 273 14.11 19.23 -5.23
C PRO A 273 15.06 20.37 -5.66
N GLU A 274 14.96 20.80 -6.92
CA GLU A 274 15.75 21.90 -7.48
C GLU A 274 14.91 23.17 -7.54
N VAL A 275 15.52 24.28 -7.12
CA VAL A 275 14.92 25.62 -7.15
C VAL A 275 15.66 26.47 -8.17
N PRO A 276 15.02 26.88 -9.29
CA PRO A 276 15.62 27.78 -10.26
C PRO A 276 15.90 29.17 -9.67
N ASP A 277 16.80 29.91 -10.32
CA ASP A 277 17.12 31.29 -9.93
C ASP A 277 15.90 32.21 -9.99
N GLY A 278 15.76 33.08 -8.98
CA GLY A 278 14.65 34.04 -8.89
C GLY A 278 13.33 33.45 -8.41
N ILE A 279 13.32 32.20 -7.97
CA ILE A 279 12.14 31.52 -7.43
C ILE A 279 12.21 31.45 -5.90
N ASP A 280 11.18 31.96 -5.22
CA ASP A 280 11.04 31.85 -3.76
C ASP A 280 9.94 30.83 -3.40
N PRO A 281 10.28 29.55 -3.22
CA PRO A 281 9.32 28.53 -2.84
C PRO A 281 8.88 28.67 -1.37
N VAL A 282 7.67 28.18 -1.10
CA VAL A 282 7.08 28.13 0.26
C VAL A 282 7.06 26.73 0.86
N TRP A 283 7.52 25.73 0.10
CA TRP A 283 7.69 24.35 0.57
C TRP A 283 6.44 23.82 1.26
N HIS A 284 5.32 23.80 0.54
CA HIS A 284 4.14 23.05 0.98
C HIS A 284 4.53 21.60 1.25
N LEU A 285 5.35 21.06 0.34
CA LEU A 285 5.94 19.73 0.43
C LEU A 285 7.43 19.82 0.13
N TYR A 286 8.25 19.05 0.85
CA TYR A 286 9.64 18.81 0.48
C TYR A 286 9.74 17.42 -0.11
N VAL A 287 9.77 17.34 -1.45
CA VAL A 287 9.66 16.08 -2.18
C VAL A 287 11.04 15.67 -2.69
N VAL A 288 11.54 14.55 -2.17
CA VAL A 288 12.72 13.86 -2.68
C VAL A 288 12.27 12.75 -3.63
N ARG A 289 13.18 12.27 -4.49
CA ARG A 289 12.93 11.14 -5.38
C ARG A 289 13.99 10.06 -5.18
N HIS A 290 13.55 8.80 -5.06
CA HIS A 290 14.43 7.66 -4.90
C HIS A 290 13.91 6.47 -5.72
N PRO A 291 14.76 5.67 -6.38
CA PRO A 291 14.31 4.49 -7.13
C PRO A 291 13.60 3.46 -6.22
N ASP A 292 14.13 3.23 -5.02
CA ASP A 292 13.52 2.33 -4.01
C ASP A 292 12.59 3.08 -3.04
N ARG A 293 11.73 3.95 -3.57
CA ARG A 293 10.90 4.90 -2.79
C ARG A 293 10.17 4.22 -1.63
N ASP A 294 9.49 3.10 -1.90
CA ASP A 294 8.67 2.41 -0.91
C ASP A 294 9.52 1.78 0.21
N ALA A 295 10.69 1.24 -0.11
CA ALA A 295 11.63 0.73 0.88
C ALA A 295 12.18 1.85 1.78
N VAL A 296 12.55 2.99 1.19
CA VAL A 296 13.00 4.17 1.95
C VAL A 296 11.89 4.66 2.88
N ARG A 297 10.65 4.76 2.39
CA ARG A 297 9.48 5.16 3.20
C ARG A 297 9.26 4.20 4.38
N THR A 298 9.35 2.89 4.16
CA THR A 298 9.21 1.89 5.22
C THR A 298 10.26 2.07 6.31
N ARG A 299 11.53 2.24 5.93
CA ARG A 299 12.65 2.48 6.88
C ARG A 299 12.48 3.80 7.65
N LEU A 300 11.99 4.86 6.99
CA LEU A 300 11.66 6.11 7.67
C LEU A 300 10.58 5.91 8.72
N ARG A 301 9.51 5.17 8.38
CA ARG A 301 8.43 4.85 9.32
C ARG A 301 8.94 4.04 10.52
N GLU A 302 9.80 3.04 10.28
CA GLU A 302 10.45 2.26 11.34
C GLU A 302 11.33 3.12 12.25
N ALA A 303 11.97 4.16 11.70
CA ALA A 303 12.70 5.16 12.47
C ALA A 303 11.80 6.21 13.17
N GLY A 304 10.48 6.09 13.05
CA GLY A 304 9.50 7.01 13.63
C GLY A 304 9.28 8.30 12.84
N ILE A 305 9.67 8.34 11.56
CA ILE A 305 9.51 9.48 10.66
C ILE A 305 8.36 9.20 9.70
N ASP A 306 7.27 9.96 9.81
CA ASP A 306 6.13 9.83 8.90
C ASP A 306 6.45 10.51 7.55
N ALA A 307 6.27 9.81 6.44
CA ALA A 307 6.47 10.35 5.09
C ALA A 307 5.31 9.95 4.16
N LEU A 308 4.91 10.84 3.25
CA LEU A 308 3.79 10.64 2.34
C LEU A 308 4.24 10.61 0.88
N VAL A 309 3.34 10.21 -0.02
CA VAL A 309 3.58 10.21 -1.47
C VAL A 309 2.59 11.15 -2.15
N HIS A 310 3.10 12.11 -2.90
CA HIS A 310 2.33 13.05 -3.71
C HIS A 310 2.85 12.97 -5.16
N TYR A 311 2.20 12.27 -6.09
CA TYR A 311 1.09 11.32 -5.90
C TYR A 311 1.49 9.93 -6.42
N PRO A 312 1.00 8.84 -5.81
CA PRO A 312 1.43 7.48 -6.19
C PRO A 312 0.87 7.05 -7.56
N THR A 313 -0.31 7.55 -7.93
CA THR A 313 -0.95 7.28 -9.21
C THR A 313 -1.17 8.61 -9.94
N PRO A 314 -0.57 8.80 -11.13
CA PRO A 314 -0.80 10.01 -11.90
C PRO A 314 -2.24 10.03 -12.48
N PRO A 315 -2.82 11.21 -12.74
CA PRO A 315 -4.21 11.33 -13.20
C PRO A 315 -4.58 10.48 -14.42
N HIS A 316 -3.70 10.35 -15.42
CA HIS A 316 -3.98 9.56 -16.64
C HIS A 316 -4.10 8.05 -16.40
N LEU A 317 -3.52 7.55 -15.31
CA LEU A 317 -3.63 6.14 -14.89
C LEU A 317 -4.66 5.94 -13.77
N SER A 318 -5.39 6.98 -13.38
CA SER A 318 -6.46 6.87 -12.40
C SER A 318 -7.71 6.25 -13.03
N GLY A 319 -8.47 5.50 -12.24
CA GLY A 319 -9.75 4.93 -12.72
C GLY A 319 -10.77 5.99 -13.17
N ALA A 320 -10.65 7.24 -12.68
CA ALA A 320 -11.53 8.35 -13.06
C ALA A 320 -11.32 8.84 -14.51
N TYR A 321 -10.14 8.60 -15.07
CA TYR A 321 -9.80 8.95 -16.46
C TYR A 321 -9.55 7.70 -17.33
N ALA A 322 -9.99 6.53 -16.87
CA ALA A 322 -9.97 5.31 -17.67
C ALA A 322 -10.80 5.49 -18.96
N GLY A 323 -10.30 4.97 -20.08
CA GLY A 323 -10.99 5.06 -21.38
C GLY A 323 -10.77 6.37 -22.15
N GLN A 324 -9.96 7.31 -21.65
CA GLN A 324 -9.57 8.52 -22.38
C GLN A 324 -8.44 8.29 -23.43
N GLY A 325 -8.02 7.04 -23.62
CA GLY A 325 -7.02 6.65 -24.63
C GLY A 325 -5.56 6.80 -24.19
N TRP A 326 -5.30 7.14 -22.92
CA TRP A 326 -3.96 7.11 -22.35
C TRP A 326 -3.66 5.76 -21.71
N GLU A 327 -2.48 5.23 -21.99
CA GLU A 327 -1.95 3.98 -21.45
C GLU A 327 -0.66 4.24 -20.64
N PRO A 328 -0.20 3.29 -19.80
CA PRO A 328 1.15 3.35 -19.24
C PRO A 328 2.20 3.61 -20.32
N GLY A 329 3.10 4.56 -20.10
CA GLY A 329 4.07 5.06 -21.07
C GLY A 329 3.63 6.30 -21.85
N SER A 330 2.38 6.77 -21.73
CA SER A 330 1.91 7.99 -22.40
C SER A 330 2.60 9.25 -21.86
N PHE A 331 2.91 9.25 -20.56
CA PHE A 331 3.58 10.36 -19.87
C PHE A 331 4.73 9.82 -19.00
N PRO A 332 5.86 9.40 -19.63
CA PRO A 332 6.94 8.69 -18.95
C PRO A 332 7.65 9.51 -17.86
N VAL A 333 7.75 10.84 -17.99
CA VAL A 333 8.35 11.70 -16.96
C VAL A 333 7.45 11.74 -15.73
N THR A 334 6.16 11.95 -15.93
CA THR A 334 5.13 11.91 -14.88
C THR A 334 5.12 10.57 -14.16
N GLU A 335 5.10 9.45 -14.90
CA GLU A 335 5.11 8.10 -14.33
C GLU A 335 6.39 7.83 -13.52
N GLN A 336 7.54 8.29 -14.01
CA GLN A 336 8.81 8.20 -13.28
C GLN A 336 8.79 9.03 -11.99
N ILE A 337 8.20 10.24 -12.00
CA ILE A 337 8.05 11.06 -10.80
C ILE A 337 7.14 10.35 -9.79
N ALA A 338 5.98 9.85 -10.21
CA ALA A 338 5.01 9.16 -9.33
C ALA A 338 5.62 7.92 -8.65
N ALA A 339 6.39 7.13 -9.41
CA ALA A 339 7.08 5.96 -8.90
C ALA A 339 8.16 6.29 -7.84
N ARG A 340 8.77 7.48 -7.91
CA ARG A 340 9.96 7.82 -7.13
C ARG A 340 9.74 8.85 -6.03
N ALA A 341 8.67 9.64 -6.10
CA ALA A 341 8.42 10.76 -5.19
C ALA A 341 8.12 10.31 -3.75
N LEU A 342 8.75 10.99 -2.79
CA LEU A 342 8.53 10.85 -1.35
C LEU A 342 8.58 12.22 -0.69
N SER A 343 7.51 12.60 0.00
CA SER A 343 7.43 13.84 0.76
C SER A 343 7.91 13.60 2.18
N LEU A 344 8.95 14.34 2.58
CA LEU A 344 9.47 14.33 3.95
C LEU A 344 8.63 15.28 4.83
N PRO A 345 8.62 15.09 6.17
CA PRO A 345 7.98 16.02 7.09
C PRO A 345 8.37 17.47 6.80
N MET A 346 7.37 18.32 6.55
CA MET A 346 7.54 19.74 6.26
C MET A 346 6.39 20.53 6.87
N GLY A 347 6.66 21.35 7.88
CA GLY A 347 5.62 22.02 8.67
C GLY A 347 6.14 23.12 9.57
N LEU A 348 5.20 23.86 10.18
CA LEU A 348 5.48 25.01 11.04
C LEU A 348 6.20 24.64 12.35
N HIS A 349 6.03 23.39 12.79
CA HIS A 349 6.49 22.88 14.08
C HIS A 349 7.65 21.87 13.93
N ILE A 350 8.39 21.96 12.81
CA ILE A 350 9.60 21.16 12.61
C ILE A 350 10.79 21.98 13.10
N GLY A 351 11.04 21.88 14.40
CA GLY A 351 12.23 22.47 15.01
C GLY A 351 13.53 21.78 14.56
N PRO A 352 14.69 22.36 14.89
CA PRO A 352 16.01 21.85 14.52
C PRO A 352 16.22 20.37 14.85
N ASP A 353 15.77 19.92 16.03
CA ASP A 353 15.93 18.53 16.48
C ASP A 353 15.12 17.55 15.62
N ARG A 354 13.88 17.91 15.26
CA ARG A 354 13.03 17.10 14.38
C ARG A 354 13.59 17.08 12.96
N ALA A 355 14.06 18.22 12.44
CA ALA A 355 14.71 18.27 11.13
C ALA A 355 15.98 17.39 11.11
N SER A 356 16.81 17.45 12.15
CA SER A 356 18.01 16.61 12.30
C SER A 356 17.68 15.12 12.38
N ALA A 357 16.61 14.76 13.11
CA ALA A 357 16.12 13.39 13.17
C ALA A 357 15.68 12.88 11.79
N VAL A 358 14.94 13.69 11.03
CA VAL A 358 14.56 13.36 9.64
C VAL A 358 15.78 13.16 8.77
N VAL A 359 16.76 14.09 8.81
CA VAL A 359 18.00 13.97 8.04
C VAL A 359 18.74 12.67 8.36
N THR A 360 18.92 12.38 9.64
CA THR A 360 19.60 11.17 10.12
C THR A 360 18.90 9.91 9.62
N ALA A 361 17.58 9.88 9.72
CA ALA A 361 16.77 8.75 9.25
C ALA A 361 16.85 8.58 7.73
N VAL A 362 16.78 9.66 6.95
CA VAL A 362 16.91 9.60 5.47
C VAL A 362 18.29 9.11 5.07
N ARG A 363 19.35 9.58 5.72
CA ARG A 363 20.72 9.10 5.49
C ARG A 363 20.81 7.59 5.71
N ALA A 364 20.37 7.12 6.88
CA ALA A 364 20.36 5.69 7.19
C ALA A 364 19.49 4.87 6.22
N ALA A 365 18.31 5.39 5.88
CA ALA A 365 17.36 4.72 5.01
C ALA A 365 17.82 4.63 3.55
N THR A 366 18.74 5.47 3.09
CA THR A 366 19.24 5.50 1.70
C THR A 366 20.57 4.79 1.52
N THR A 367 21.38 4.64 2.58
CA THR A 367 22.69 3.96 2.51
C THR A 367 22.62 2.43 2.60
N THR A 368 21.49 1.86 3.01
CA THR A 368 21.35 0.40 3.15
C THR A 368 20.88 -0.21 1.83
N THR A 369 21.82 -0.73 1.03
CA THR A 369 21.52 -1.37 -0.25
C THR A 369 20.82 -2.72 -0.05
N SER A 370 19.78 -2.94 -0.87
CA SER A 370 19.18 -4.21 -1.29
C SER A 370 18.27 -5.01 -0.34
N GLN A 371 17.11 -5.33 -0.91
CA GLN A 371 16.24 -6.50 -0.69
C GLN A 371 15.39 -6.54 0.58
N GLN A 372 14.13 -6.12 0.44
CA GLN A 372 12.90 -6.81 0.86
C GLN A 372 11.77 -5.79 1.06
N GLY A 373 10.56 -6.09 0.55
CA GLY A 373 9.32 -5.53 1.07
C GLY A 373 8.37 -4.91 0.04
N ALA A 374 7.50 -5.75 -0.52
CA ALA A 374 6.19 -5.32 -0.98
C ALA A 374 5.15 -6.20 -0.29
N GLU A 375 4.57 -5.71 0.81
CA GLU A 375 3.18 -5.97 1.21
C GLU A 375 2.83 -5.14 2.46
N VAL A 376 1.53 -4.84 2.61
CA VAL A 376 0.85 -4.13 3.70
C VAL A 376 0.64 -2.61 3.52
N SER A 377 -0.42 -2.28 2.78
CA SER A 377 -1.32 -1.11 2.95
C SER A 377 -2.70 -1.72 3.26
N THR A 378 -3.52 -1.33 4.24
CA THR A 378 -4.17 -0.04 4.51
C THR A 378 -4.90 -0.15 5.86
N MET A 379 -4.78 0.79 6.81
CA MET A 379 -5.57 0.72 8.06
C MET A 379 -6.13 2.05 8.62
N THR A 380 -5.94 3.20 7.97
CA THR A 380 -6.26 4.50 8.60
C THR A 380 -7.57 5.16 8.15
N ASP A 381 -8.29 4.61 7.17
CA ASP A 381 -9.64 5.08 6.75
C ASP A 381 -10.80 4.49 7.61
N GLN A 382 -10.45 3.80 8.68
CA GLN A 382 -11.27 2.69 9.19
C GLN A 382 -11.79 2.88 10.62
N ILE A 383 -11.72 4.09 11.18
CA ILE A 383 -12.11 4.33 12.58
C ILE A 383 -13.58 4.77 12.73
N GLU A 384 -14.26 5.25 11.68
CA GLU A 384 -15.64 5.80 11.82
C GLU A 384 -16.71 5.20 10.89
N ASN A 385 -16.41 4.18 10.09
CA ASN A 385 -17.38 3.58 9.16
C ASN A 385 -17.97 2.27 9.71
N PRO A 386 -19.28 2.20 10.08
CA PRO A 386 -19.92 0.94 10.51
C PRO A 386 -19.91 -0.14 9.42
N GLY A 387 -19.78 0.25 8.15
CA GLY A 387 -19.56 -0.65 7.02
C GLY A 387 -18.30 -1.49 7.16
N ARG A 388 -17.26 -1.03 7.88
CA ARG A 388 -16.09 -1.86 8.20
C ARG A 388 -16.44 -3.00 9.15
N LEU A 389 -17.21 -2.73 10.20
CA LEU A 389 -17.66 -3.76 11.14
C LEU A 389 -18.58 -4.77 10.45
N LEU A 390 -19.44 -4.29 9.55
CA LEU A 390 -20.26 -5.17 8.72
C LEU A 390 -19.39 -6.01 7.77
N ALA A 391 -18.40 -5.41 7.10
CA ALA A 391 -17.49 -6.13 6.22
C ALA A 391 -16.67 -7.19 6.97
N LEU A 392 -16.15 -6.86 8.16
CA LEU A 392 -15.47 -7.83 9.03
C LEU A 392 -16.44 -8.92 9.51
N GLY A 393 -17.64 -8.55 9.93
CA GLY A 393 -18.67 -9.51 10.37
C GLY A 393 -19.17 -10.44 9.26
N MET A 394 -19.06 -10.02 7.99
CA MET A 394 -19.46 -10.79 6.81
C MET A 394 -18.28 -11.44 6.08
N ALA A 395 -17.05 -11.30 6.58
CA ALA A 395 -15.84 -11.82 5.91
C ALA A 395 -15.89 -13.35 5.72
N PHE A 396 -16.58 -14.06 6.61
CA PHE A 396 -16.81 -15.51 6.49
C PHE A 396 -17.54 -15.89 5.20
N CYS A 397 -18.44 -15.03 4.70
CA CYS A 397 -19.14 -15.27 3.44
C CYS A 397 -18.17 -15.26 2.26
N GLN A 398 -17.22 -14.33 2.25
CA GLN A 398 -16.19 -14.24 1.21
C GLN A 398 -15.29 -15.48 1.25
N ALA A 399 -14.81 -15.85 2.43
CA ALA A 399 -14.01 -17.05 2.62
C ALA A 399 -14.74 -18.30 2.11
N LYS A 400 -15.99 -18.51 2.55
CA LYS A 400 -16.74 -19.70 2.12
C LYS A 400 -17.06 -19.72 0.63
N ALA A 401 -17.26 -18.57 -0.02
CA ALA A 401 -17.43 -18.52 -1.48
C ALA A 401 -16.19 -19.05 -2.22
N VAL A 402 -14.99 -18.66 -1.80
CA VAL A 402 -13.73 -19.16 -2.38
C VAL A 402 -13.58 -20.66 -2.13
N LEU A 403 -13.82 -21.10 -0.89
CA LEU A 403 -13.74 -22.51 -0.51
C LEU A 403 -14.70 -23.36 -1.35
N SER A 404 -15.94 -22.92 -1.54
CA SER A 404 -16.91 -23.63 -2.37
C SER A 404 -16.57 -23.62 -3.85
N ALA A 405 -15.90 -22.58 -4.37
CA ALA A 405 -15.41 -22.60 -5.75
C ALA A 405 -14.36 -23.69 -5.99
N VAL A 406 -13.49 -23.94 -5.00
CA VAL A 406 -12.52 -25.03 -5.03
C VAL A 406 -13.20 -26.40 -4.87
N GLU A 407 -14.16 -26.52 -3.93
CA GLU A 407 -14.96 -27.75 -3.75
C GLU A 407 -15.72 -28.15 -5.02
N LEU A 408 -16.21 -27.17 -5.78
CA LEU A 408 -16.91 -27.36 -7.04
C LEU A 408 -15.97 -27.65 -8.22
N ASP A 409 -14.65 -27.56 -8.04
CA ASP A 409 -13.63 -27.67 -9.09
C ASP A 409 -13.83 -26.66 -10.24
N LEU A 410 -14.41 -25.48 -9.92
CA LEU A 410 -14.77 -24.44 -10.89
C LEU A 410 -13.57 -24.01 -11.73
N PHE A 411 -12.42 -23.79 -11.09
CA PHE A 411 -11.23 -23.28 -11.76
C PHE A 411 -10.64 -24.29 -12.75
N THR A 412 -10.68 -25.59 -12.42
CA THR A 412 -10.26 -26.65 -13.34
C THR A 412 -11.21 -26.75 -14.54
N VAL A 413 -12.51 -26.56 -14.34
CA VAL A 413 -13.49 -26.50 -15.43
C VAL A 413 -13.20 -25.31 -16.36
N LEU A 414 -12.94 -24.13 -15.80
CA LEU A 414 -12.64 -22.91 -16.56
C LEU A 414 -11.24 -22.88 -17.20
N ALA A 415 -10.31 -23.69 -16.71
CA ALA A 415 -8.97 -23.82 -17.32
C ALA A 415 -9.01 -24.49 -18.70
N LYS A 416 -10.07 -25.25 -18.99
CA LYS A 416 -10.26 -25.90 -20.29
C LYS A 416 -10.67 -24.88 -21.35
N GLU A 417 -11.67 -24.06 -21.01
CA GLU A 417 -12.17 -22.98 -21.86
C GLU A 417 -13.05 -22.01 -21.05
N PRO A 418 -13.11 -20.72 -21.43
CA PRO A 418 -14.07 -19.79 -20.88
C PRO A 418 -15.52 -20.24 -21.14
N ALA A 419 -16.40 -20.07 -20.16
CA ALA A 419 -17.78 -20.54 -20.24
C ALA A 419 -18.77 -19.51 -19.69
N ALA A 420 -20.00 -19.52 -20.21
CA ALA A 420 -21.07 -18.66 -19.73
C ALA A 420 -21.74 -19.24 -18.47
N GLU A 421 -22.45 -18.40 -17.70
CA GLU A 421 -23.14 -18.85 -16.47
C GLU A 421 -24.07 -20.06 -16.68
N PRO A 422 -24.94 -20.12 -17.71
CA PRO A 422 -25.85 -21.25 -17.87
C PRO A 422 -25.13 -22.58 -18.10
N GLU A 423 -23.97 -22.53 -18.75
CA GLU A 423 -23.11 -23.67 -19.05
C GLU A 423 -22.31 -24.09 -17.82
N LEU A 424 -21.72 -23.14 -17.10
CA LEU A 424 -21.06 -23.41 -15.82
C LEU A 424 -22.03 -24.04 -14.82
N ARG A 425 -23.28 -23.56 -14.80
CA ARG A 425 -24.34 -24.12 -13.98
C ARG A 425 -24.59 -25.60 -14.29
N GLU A 426 -24.66 -25.97 -15.56
CA GLU A 426 -24.84 -27.36 -15.98
C GLU A 426 -23.60 -28.21 -15.64
N ARG A 427 -22.41 -27.74 -15.99
CA ARG A 427 -21.13 -28.45 -15.77
C ARG A 427 -20.84 -28.71 -14.28
N LEU A 428 -21.23 -27.78 -13.41
CA LEU A 428 -20.93 -27.80 -11.97
C LEU A 428 -22.13 -28.20 -11.11
N GLY A 429 -23.28 -28.50 -11.73
CA GLY A 429 -24.51 -28.88 -11.02
C GLY A 429 -25.09 -27.76 -10.13
N LEU A 430 -24.93 -26.49 -10.51
CA LEU A 430 -25.41 -25.36 -9.71
C LEU A 430 -26.92 -25.15 -9.89
N HIS A 431 -27.58 -24.65 -8.84
CA HIS A 431 -28.97 -24.24 -8.94
C HIS A 431 -29.09 -22.84 -9.60
N PRO A 432 -30.11 -22.55 -10.44
CA PRO A 432 -30.25 -21.25 -11.11
C PRO A 432 -30.34 -20.04 -10.16
N ARG A 433 -30.87 -20.27 -8.95
CA ARG A 433 -30.94 -19.25 -7.91
C ARG A 433 -29.56 -19.08 -7.28
N GLY A 434 -28.88 -17.98 -7.58
CA GLY A 434 -27.63 -17.58 -6.94
C GLY A 434 -26.36 -17.94 -7.69
N SER A 435 -26.43 -18.77 -8.74
CA SER A 435 -25.25 -19.16 -9.55
C SER A 435 -24.55 -17.97 -10.18
N ARG A 436 -25.32 -17.02 -10.73
CA ARG A 436 -24.78 -15.77 -11.28
C ARG A 436 -24.10 -14.92 -10.20
N GLN A 437 -24.77 -14.68 -9.07
CA GLN A 437 -24.20 -13.89 -7.97
C GLN A 437 -22.94 -14.54 -7.40
N PHE A 438 -22.90 -15.88 -7.33
CA PHE A 438 -21.73 -16.63 -6.90
C PHE A 438 -20.53 -16.38 -7.82
N LEU A 439 -20.72 -16.46 -9.14
CA LEU A 439 -19.66 -16.14 -10.12
C LEU A 439 -19.25 -14.66 -10.08
N GLU A 440 -20.22 -13.74 -9.89
CA GLU A 440 -19.95 -12.30 -9.74
C GLU A 440 -19.12 -12.02 -8.47
N VAL A 441 -19.40 -12.69 -7.34
CA VAL A 441 -18.58 -12.59 -6.12
C VAL A 441 -17.14 -13.03 -6.40
N LEU A 442 -16.93 -14.15 -7.09
CA LEU A 442 -15.58 -14.63 -7.42
C LEU A 442 -14.85 -13.70 -8.40
N ALA A 443 -15.57 -13.01 -9.28
CA ALA A 443 -15.01 -11.98 -10.15
C ALA A 443 -14.61 -10.72 -9.36
N GLU A 444 -15.43 -10.26 -8.42
CA GLU A 444 -15.11 -9.14 -7.52
C GLU A 444 -13.93 -9.47 -6.59
N LEU A 445 -13.81 -10.73 -6.15
CA LEU A 445 -12.64 -11.24 -5.42
C LEU A 445 -11.41 -11.44 -6.33
N ARG A 446 -11.50 -11.10 -7.62
CA ARG A 446 -10.41 -11.21 -8.61
C ARG A 446 -9.88 -12.63 -8.83
N LEU A 447 -10.72 -13.64 -8.59
CA LEU A 447 -10.41 -15.04 -8.92
C LEU A 447 -10.93 -15.41 -10.32
N LEU A 448 -11.93 -14.69 -10.81
CA LEU A 448 -12.43 -14.79 -12.18
C LEU A 448 -12.31 -13.46 -12.92
N GLU A 449 -12.19 -13.52 -14.23
CA GLU A 449 -12.39 -12.39 -15.14
C GLU A 449 -13.67 -12.62 -15.95
N ARG A 450 -14.33 -11.53 -16.32
CA ARG A 450 -15.54 -11.55 -17.15
C ARG A 450 -15.33 -10.77 -18.44
N ASP A 451 -15.71 -11.38 -19.56
CA ASP A 451 -15.67 -10.81 -20.90
C ASP A 451 -17.03 -11.03 -21.58
N GLY A 452 -17.86 -9.99 -21.59
CA GLY A 452 -19.27 -10.11 -21.95
C GLY A 452 -20.03 -11.06 -21.01
N GLU A 453 -20.47 -12.21 -21.53
CA GLU A 453 -21.16 -13.26 -20.75
C GLU A 453 -20.25 -14.43 -20.35
N LEU A 454 -18.98 -14.42 -20.79
CA LEU A 454 -18.03 -15.50 -20.51
C LEU A 454 -17.21 -15.20 -19.26
N TYR A 455 -17.02 -16.22 -18.43
CA TYR A 455 -16.10 -16.22 -17.31
C TYR A 455 -14.84 -17.00 -17.67
N ARG A 456 -13.69 -16.54 -17.18
CA ARG A 456 -12.40 -17.27 -17.23
C ARG A 456 -11.66 -17.12 -15.90
N ASN A 457 -10.70 -18.00 -15.65
CA ASN A 457 -9.81 -17.86 -14.49
C ASN A 457 -9.02 -16.55 -14.59
N ALA A 458 -8.93 -15.81 -13.48
CA ALA A 458 -7.90 -14.79 -13.35
C ALA A 458 -6.51 -15.44 -13.24
N PRO A 459 -5.40 -14.74 -13.55
CA PRO A 459 -4.06 -15.34 -13.57
C PRO A 459 -3.65 -16.06 -12.27
N ILE A 460 -4.07 -15.54 -11.12
CA ILE A 460 -3.78 -16.18 -9.82
C ILE A 460 -4.55 -17.49 -9.63
N ALA A 461 -5.83 -17.54 -10.02
CA ALA A 461 -6.63 -18.75 -9.94
C ALA A 461 -6.18 -19.80 -10.96
N ASP A 462 -5.81 -19.39 -12.18
CA ASP A 462 -5.32 -20.34 -13.20
C ASP A 462 -4.02 -21.03 -12.77
N ARG A 463 -3.14 -20.27 -12.12
CA ARG A 463 -1.84 -20.77 -11.66
C ARG A 463 -1.94 -21.65 -10.42
N TYR A 464 -2.76 -21.26 -9.45
CA TYR A 464 -2.73 -21.86 -8.12
C TYR A 464 -3.99 -22.67 -7.74
N LEU A 465 -5.10 -22.53 -8.46
CA LEU A 465 -6.37 -23.19 -8.11
C LEU A 465 -6.86 -24.19 -9.16
N VAL A 466 -6.06 -24.46 -10.19
CA VAL A 466 -6.31 -25.53 -11.17
C VAL A 466 -5.61 -26.80 -10.70
N ARG A 467 -6.38 -27.86 -10.47
CA ARG A 467 -5.94 -29.09 -9.78
C ARG A 467 -4.76 -29.81 -10.45
N ASP A 468 -4.69 -29.74 -11.77
CA ASP A 468 -3.65 -30.41 -12.57
C ASP A 468 -2.34 -29.63 -12.65
N ARG A 469 -2.24 -28.46 -12.01
CA ARG A 469 -1.01 -27.65 -11.97
C ARG A 469 -0.10 -28.13 -10.84
N GLU A 470 1.20 -28.13 -11.12
CA GLU A 470 2.23 -28.43 -10.13
C GLU A 470 2.22 -27.44 -8.95
N SER A 471 1.81 -26.20 -9.19
CA SER A 471 1.65 -25.15 -8.19
C SER A 471 0.28 -25.13 -7.51
N TYR A 472 -0.50 -26.21 -7.58
CA TYR A 472 -1.84 -26.26 -6.99
C TYR A 472 -1.77 -26.01 -5.47
N PHE A 473 -2.48 -24.97 -5.02
CA PHE A 473 -2.62 -24.54 -3.64
C PHE A 473 -3.99 -24.92 -3.05
N GLY A 474 -4.87 -25.51 -3.87
CA GLY A 474 -6.24 -25.83 -3.43
C GLY A 474 -6.30 -26.92 -2.36
N GLY A 475 -5.25 -27.73 -2.15
CA GLY A 475 -5.19 -28.71 -1.05
C GLY A 475 -5.32 -28.05 0.33
N PHE A 476 -4.67 -26.89 0.53
CA PHE A 476 -4.87 -26.08 1.73
C PHE A 476 -6.33 -25.62 1.86
N LEU A 477 -6.93 -25.12 0.77
CA LEU A 477 -8.29 -24.58 0.77
C LEU A 477 -9.35 -25.67 0.99
N GLU A 478 -9.16 -26.86 0.42
CA GLU A 478 -10.04 -28.02 0.65
C GLU A 478 -10.01 -28.41 2.12
N ARG A 479 -8.82 -28.47 2.73
CA ARG A 479 -8.68 -28.75 4.17
C ARG A 479 -9.25 -27.64 5.03
N ALA A 480 -9.03 -26.38 4.65
CA ALA A 480 -9.61 -25.24 5.31
C ALA A 480 -11.14 -25.32 5.30
N SER A 481 -11.75 -25.77 4.20
CA SER A 481 -13.20 -25.94 4.10
C SER A 481 -13.75 -27.11 4.92
N LEU A 482 -13.06 -28.25 4.89
CA LEU A 482 -13.54 -29.48 5.51
C LEU A 482 -13.32 -29.52 7.02
N VAL A 483 -12.25 -28.91 7.52
CA VAL A 483 -11.85 -29.05 8.93
C VAL A 483 -11.71 -27.71 9.64
N MET A 484 -10.94 -26.77 9.10
CA MET A 484 -10.66 -25.51 9.79
C MET A 484 -11.94 -24.68 9.92
N TYR A 485 -12.68 -24.49 8.84
CA TYR A 485 -13.87 -23.63 8.81
C TYR A 485 -14.98 -24.12 9.76
N PRO A 486 -15.32 -25.42 9.84
CA PRO A 486 -16.23 -25.94 10.87
C PRO A 486 -15.71 -25.75 12.29
N ALA A 487 -14.41 -25.99 12.54
CA ALA A 487 -13.81 -25.82 13.87
C ALA A 487 -13.84 -24.35 14.32
N TRP A 488 -13.57 -23.41 13.42
CA TRP A 488 -13.69 -21.97 13.65
C TRP A 488 -15.13 -21.53 13.95
N GLY A 489 -16.14 -22.27 13.47
CA GLY A 489 -17.53 -22.09 13.87
C GLY A 489 -17.77 -22.29 15.38
N LYS A 490 -16.89 -23.05 16.05
CA LYS A 490 -16.88 -23.28 17.51
C LYS A 490 -15.75 -22.53 18.22
N PHE A 491 -15.12 -21.53 17.59
CA PHE A 491 -13.96 -20.82 18.17
C PHE A 491 -14.22 -20.24 19.56
N THR A 492 -15.44 -19.76 19.83
CA THR A 492 -15.80 -19.25 21.17
C THR A 492 -15.71 -20.33 22.25
N GLU A 493 -15.99 -21.59 21.92
CA GLU A 493 -15.84 -22.73 22.83
C GLU A 493 -14.36 -23.03 23.05
N ALA A 494 -13.56 -23.04 21.97
CA ALA A 494 -12.10 -23.19 22.04
C ALA A 494 -11.46 -22.17 23.00
N LEU A 495 -11.86 -20.89 22.91
CA LEU A 495 -11.35 -19.83 23.79
C LEU A 495 -11.73 -20.03 25.27
N ARG A 496 -12.81 -20.75 25.55
CA ARG A 496 -13.30 -21.01 26.92
C ARG A 496 -12.70 -22.26 27.53
N SER A 497 -12.53 -23.32 26.75
CA SER A 497 -12.03 -24.62 27.23
C SER A 497 -10.52 -24.74 27.09
N GLY A 498 -9.91 -24.05 26.12
CA GLY A 498 -8.54 -24.31 25.67
C GLY A 498 -8.41 -25.54 24.77
N GLU A 499 -9.50 -26.25 24.50
CA GLU A 499 -9.52 -27.52 23.75
C GLU A 499 -9.72 -27.28 22.25
N SER A 500 -9.10 -28.15 21.43
CA SER A 500 -9.34 -28.22 19.99
C SER A 500 -10.83 -28.45 19.67
N GLN A 501 -11.29 -27.88 18.58
CA GLN A 501 -12.66 -27.99 18.06
C GLN A 501 -12.74 -28.80 16.77
N ALA A 502 -11.61 -29.33 16.29
CA ALA A 502 -11.55 -30.21 15.14
C ALA A 502 -11.56 -31.67 15.58
N ASP A 503 -12.65 -32.39 15.27
CA ASP A 503 -12.77 -33.83 15.57
C ASP A 503 -11.66 -34.67 14.87
N THR A 504 -11.11 -34.15 13.78
CA THR A 504 -10.12 -34.83 12.93
C THR A 504 -8.73 -34.91 13.57
N TYR A 505 -8.41 -34.05 14.52
CA TYR A 505 -7.10 -33.90 15.14
C TYR A 505 -7.26 -34.06 16.66
N SER A 506 -7.30 -35.30 17.13
CA SER A 506 -7.61 -35.62 18.52
C SER A 506 -6.69 -36.71 19.08
N GLY A 507 -6.50 -36.68 20.41
CA GLY A 507 -5.72 -37.66 21.16
C GLY A 507 -4.20 -37.40 21.21
N GLU A 508 -3.51 -38.14 22.09
CA GLU A 508 -2.06 -38.02 22.33
C GLU A 508 -1.20 -38.49 21.14
N GLN A 509 -1.73 -39.35 20.25
CA GLN A 509 -1.05 -39.83 19.04
C GLN A 509 -1.75 -39.32 17.77
N MET A 510 -2.01 -38.02 17.73
CA MET A 510 -2.82 -37.35 16.71
C MET A 510 -2.48 -37.81 15.28
N PHE A 511 -1.21 -37.80 14.89
CA PHE A 511 -0.79 -38.15 13.52
C PHE A 511 -0.89 -39.65 13.20
N HIS A 512 -0.65 -40.54 14.18
CA HIS A 512 -0.86 -41.98 13.98
C HIS A 512 -2.32 -42.26 13.66
N SER A 513 -3.25 -41.73 14.47
CA SER A 513 -4.69 -41.89 14.25
C SER A 513 -5.19 -41.18 12.99
N LEU A 514 -4.58 -40.05 12.64
CA LEU A 514 -4.91 -39.31 11.42
C LEU A 514 -4.51 -40.10 10.17
N TYR A 515 -3.34 -40.75 10.18
CA TYR A 515 -2.82 -41.48 9.03
C TYR A 515 -3.39 -42.90 8.86
N GLU A 516 -4.14 -43.42 9.84
CA GLU A 516 -4.89 -44.69 9.68
C GLU A 516 -5.99 -44.63 8.61
N LYS A 517 -6.51 -43.43 8.32
CA LYS A 517 -7.57 -43.24 7.32
C LYS A 517 -6.96 -42.65 6.05
N ASP A 518 -7.05 -43.39 4.94
CA ASP A 518 -6.50 -42.98 3.63
C ASP A 518 -6.93 -41.57 3.19
N GLU A 519 -8.18 -41.21 3.42
CA GLU A 519 -8.72 -39.88 3.09
C GLU A 519 -8.04 -38.76 3.89
N HIS A 520 -7.81 -38.99 5.18
CA HIS A 520 -7.14 -38.03 6.05
C HIS A 520 -5.66 -37.91 5.72
N LEU A 521 -4.97 -39.04 5.49
CA LEU A 521 -3.57 -39.05 5.04
C LEU A 521 -3.41 -38.28 3.72
N ARG A 522 -4.32 -38.51 2.76
CA ARG A 522 -4.34 -37.78 1.49
C ARG A 522 -4.55 -36.28 1.70
N GLY A 523 -5.53 -35.88 2.51
CA GLY A 523 -5.78 -34.48 2.80
C GLY A 523 -4.59 -33.78 3.47
N MET A 524 -3.89 -34.48 4.38
CA MET A 524 -2.66 -33.96 4.99
C MET A 524 -1.50 -33.82 4.00
N THR A 525 -1.39 -34.77 3.08
CA THR A 525 -0.40 -34.72 2.00
C THR A 525 -0.64 -33.50 1.11
N GLU A 526 -1.89 -33.27 0.69
CA GLU A 526 -2.25 -32.13 -0.19
C GLU A 526 -2.11 -30.78 0.54
N LEU A 527 -2.41 -30.73 1.85
CA LEU A 527 -2.18 -29.56 2.70
C LEU A 527 -0.69 -29.21 2.79
N THR A 528 0.14 -30.17 3.21
CA THR A 528 1.58 -29.96 3.44
C THR A 528 2.29 -29.53 2.16
N GLU A 529 1.92 -30.12 1.02
CA GLU A 529 2.46 -29.67 -0.26
C GLU A 529 2.04 -28.26 -0.65
N SER A 530 0.76 -27.89 -0.44
CA SER A 530 0.28 -26.54 -0.74
C SER A 530 1.08 -25.49 0.03
N LEU A 531 1.37 -25.76 1.31
CA LEU A 531 2.14 -24.86 2.18
C LEU A 531 3.63 -24.85 1.83
N SER A 532 4.22 -26.02 1.56
CA SER A 532 5.67 -26.14 1.33
C SER A 532 6.09 -25.71 -0.07
N TYR A 533 5.27 -25.94 -1.11
CA TYR A 533 5.65 -25.73 -2.52
C TYR A 533 6.25 -24.34 -2.82
N PRO A 534 5.65 -23.22 -2.36
CA PRO A 534 6.21 -21.89 -2.60
C PRO A 534 7.64 -21.71 -2.05
N ILE A 535 7.97 -22.39 -0.95
CA ILE A 535 9.21 -22.21 -0.18
C ILE A 535 10.39 -22.97 -0.80
N ILE A 536 10.14 -24.05 -1.53
CA ILE A 536 11.17 -25.01 -1.96
C ILE A 536 12.31 -24.35 -2.72
N ALA A 537 12.02 -23.44 -3.65
CA ALA A 537 13.03 -22.74 -4.43
C ALA A 537 13.91 -21.82 -3.55
N ASP A 538 13.30 -21.19 -2.55
CA ASP A 538 13.96 -20.26 -1.65
C ASP A 538 14.85 -21.00 -0.65
N LEU A 539 14.35 -22.10 -0.08
CA LEU A 539 15.11 -23.02 0.76
C LEU A 539 16.31 -23.62 0.02
N ALA A 540 16.12 -24.05 -1.23
CA ALA A 540 17.18 -24.58 -2.08
C ALA A 540 18.27 -23.54 -2.39
N ALA A 541 17.95 -22.25 -2.36
CA ALA A 541 18.88 -21.17 -2.70
C ALA A 541 19.59 -20.54 -1.48
N LYS A 542 18.90 -20.42 -0.35
CA LYS A 542 19.37 -19.61 0.81
C LYS A 542 20.29 -20.37 1.77
N PHE A 543 20.29 -21.70 1.74
CA PHE A 543 21.18 -22.50 2.58
C PHE A 543 22.40 -23.00 1.77
N PRO A 544 23.62 -23.02 2.33
CA PRO A 544 24.84 -23.42 1.63
C PRO A 544 24.94 -24.95 1.42
N TRP A 545 24.04 -25.50 0.59
CA TRP A 545 23.94 -26.94 0.32
C TRP A 545 25.22 -27.57 -0.27
N ALA A 546 26.10 -26.77 -0.89
CA ALA A 546 27.36 -27.23 -1.47
C ALA A 546 28.34 -27.81 -0.43
N ASP A 547 28.20 -27.41 0.84
CA ASP A 547 29.10 -27.80 1.92
C ASP A 547 28.74 -29.17 2.56
N TYR A 548 27.62 -29.76 2.14
CA TYR A 548 27.04 -30.95 2.76
C TYR A 548 26.76 -32.04 1.73
N ARG A 549 26.58 -33.30 2.18
CA ARG A 549 26.36 -34.46 1.30
C ARG A 549 25.09 -35.22 1.60
N THR A 550 24.67 -35.31 2.86
CA THR A 550 23.48 -36.07 3.25
C THR A 550 22.48 -35.22 4.01
N VAL A 551 21.20 -35.35 3.66
CA VAL A 551 20.07 -34.62 4.27
C VAL A 551 19.03 -35.59 4.82
N VAL A 552 18.48 -35.32 6.01
CA VAL A 552 17.28 -35.99 6.52
C VAL A 552 16.14 -34.98 6.63
N ASP A 553 15.01 -35.29 6.01
CA ASP A 553 13.77 -34.51 6.04
C ASP A 553 12.79 -35.14 7.03
N MET A 554 12.70 -34.57 8.24
CA MET A 554 11.83 -35.07 9.31
C MET A 554 10.40 -34.57 9.08
N GLY A 555 9.44 -35.49 9.05
CA GLY A 555 8.06 -35.16 8.68
C GLY A 555 7.91 -34.75 7.22
N GLY A 556 8.83 -35.20 6.35
CA GLY A 556 8.87 -34.84 4.93
C GLY A 556 7.69 -35.35 4.09
N ASN A 557 6.73 -36.05 4.70
CA ASN A 557 5.54 -36.63 4.08
C ASN A 557 5.94 -37.49 2.85
N ARG A 558 5.30 -37.29 1.69
CA ARG A 558 5.65 -38.01 0.46
C ARG A 558 6.95 -37.55 -0.20
N GLY A 559 7.74 -36.67 0.45
CA GLY A 559 9.10 -36.30 0.07
C GLY A 559 9.23 -35.23 -1.00
N ASN A 560 8.20 -34.39 -1.19
CA ASN A 560 8.19 -33.39 -2.25
C ASN A 560 9.29 -32.32 -2.09
N VAL A 561 9.51 -31.84 -0.86
CA VAL A 561 10.56 -30.84 -0.55
C VAL A 561 11.93 -31.45 -0.81
N LEU A 562 12.23 -32.59 -0.18
CA LEU A 562 13.50 -33.28 -0.34
C LEU A 562 13.79 -33.64 -1.81
N ALA A 563 12.83 -34.19 -2.54
CA ALA A 563 13.04 -34.58 -3.94
C ALA A 563 13.47 -33.39 -4.81
N ARG A 564 12.81 -32.24 -4.68
CA ARG A 564 13.14 -31.03 -5.44
C ARG A 564 14.46 -30.41 -5.01
N LEU A 565 14.79 -30.49 -3.72
CA LEU A 565 16.10 -30.09 -3.22
C LEU A 565 17.22 -30.95 -3.85
N LEU A 566 17.04 -32.27 -3.93
CA LEU A 566 18.00 -33.19 -4.55
C LEU A 566 18.12 -33.00 -6.07
N LEU A 567 17.06 -32.56 -6.73
CA LEU A 567 17.11 -32.15 -8.14
C LEU A 567 17.92 -30.86 -8.33
N ALA A 568 17.74 -29.87 -7.44
CA ALA A 568 18.50 -28.63 -7.46
C ALA A 568 19.99 -28.82 -7.11
N HIS A 569 20.30 -29.83 -6.28
CA HIS A 569 21.65 -30.11 -5.78
C HIS A 569 22.07 -31.56 -6.06
N PRO A 570 22.63 -31.84 -7.25
CA PRO A 570 22.92 -33.20 -7.72
C PRO A 570 23.90 -34.02 -6.87
N HIS A 571 24.71 -33.35 -6.04
CA HIS A 571 25.69 -34.01 -5.15
C HIS A 571 25.07 -34.57 -3.87
N LEU A 572 23.86 -34.12 -3.50
CA LEU A 572 23.20 -34.54 -2.27
C LEU A 572 22.55 -35.92 -2.38
N ARG A 573 22.47 -36.62 -1.24
CA ARG A 573 21.57 -37.75 -0.99
C ARG A 573 20.66 -37.44 0.18
N GLY A 574 19.43 -37.91 0.13
CA GLY A 574 18.39 -37.56 1.09
C GLY A 574 17.61 -38.76 1.61
N THR A 575 17.13 -38.66 2.85
CA THR A 575 16.17 -39.61 3.42
C THR A 575 15.00 -38.85 4.02
N VAL A 576 13.77 -39.21 3.64
CA VAL A 576 12.58 -38.79 4.40
C VAL A 576 12.46 -39.68 5.64
N PHE A 577 12.30 -39.05 6.80
CA PHE A 577 12.03 -39.72 8.06
C PHE A 577 10.62 -39.36 8.52
N ASP A 578 9.69 -40.31 8.43
CA ASP A 578 8.27 -40.11 8.72
C ASP A 578 7.62 -41.43 9.16
N LEU A 579 6.37 -41.36 9.60
CA LEU A 579 5.61 -42.51 10.06
C LEU A 579 5.44 -43.58 8.94
N PRO A 580 5.43 -44.89 9.29
CA PRO A 580 5.37 -45.97 8.31
C PRO A 580 4.15 -45.90 7.37
N GLN A 581 3.05 -45.30 7.82
CA GLN A 581 1.82 -45.08 7.06
C GLN A 581 2.06 -44.21 5.80
N VAL A 582 3.08 -43.34 5.81
CA VAL A 582 3.41 -42.42 4.71
C VAL A 582 4.24 -43.10 3.62
N GLU A 583 4.96 -44.17 3.94
CA GLU A 583 5.91 -44.83 3.04
C GLU A 583 5.31 -45.20 1.66
N PRO A 584 4.09 -45.76 1.55
CA PRO A 584 3.49 -46.07 0.24
C PRO A 584 3.30 -44.83 -0.64
N ALA A 585 2.87 -43.71 -0.04
CA ALA A 585 2.68 -42.44 -0.75
C ALA A 585 4.03 -41.85 -1.19
N PHE A 586 5.04 -41.91 -0.32
CA PHE A 586 6.42 -41.54 -0.66
C PHE A 586 6.95 -42.36 -1.83
N ARG A 587 6.85 -43.70 -1.80
CA ARG A 587 7.40 -44.57 -2.86
C ARG A 587 6.75 -44.29 -4.21
N LYS A 588 5.44 -44.03 -4.22
CA LYS A 588 4.71 -43.66 -5.43
C LYS A 588 5.14 -42.30 -5.99
N HIS A 589 5.28 -41.30 -5.13
CA HIS A 589 5.60 -39.91 -5.53
C HIS A 589 7.07 -39.75 -5.94
N SER A 590 8.00 -40.24 -5.12
CA SER A 590 9.45 -40.17 -5.36
C SER A 590 9.88 -40.82 -6.69
N ALA A 591 9.19 -41.89 -7.12
CA ALA A 591 9.43 -42.55 -8.40
C ALA A 591 9.23 -41.62 -9.61
N THR A 592 8.46 -40.54 -9.47
CA THR A 592 8.20 -39.59 -10.57
C THR A 592 9.37 -38.63 -10.84
N PHE A 593 10.30 -38.46 -9.88
CA PHE A 593 11.40 -37.50 -9.99
C PHE A 593 12.69 -38.08 -10.60
N GLY A 594 12.77 -39.41 -10.80
CA GLY A 594 13.94 -40.04 -11.41
C GLY A 594 15.23 -39.97 -10.58
N LEU A 595 15.13 -39.86 -9.25
CA LEU A 595 16.29 -39.70 -8.35
C LEU A 595 17.03 -40.99 -8.00
N GLY A 596 16.47 -42.16 -8.34
CA GLY A 596 17.11 -43.46 -8.08
C GLY A 596 17.40 -43.71 -6.60
N ASP A 597 18.62 -44.17 -6.29
CA ASP A 597 19.11 -44.45 -4.93
C ASP A 597 19.44 -43.18 -4.11
N ARG A 598 19.29 -41.98 -4.70
CA ARG A 598 19.63 -40.73 -4.02
C ARG A 598 18.58 -40.27 -3.02
N ILE A 599 17.35 -40.77 -3.11
CA ILE A 599 16.28 -40.47 -2.16
C ILE A 599 15.77 -41.76 -1.51
N GLY A 600 15.72 -41.78 -0.18
CA GLY A 600 15.26 -42.93 0.61
C GLY A 600 14.13 -42.55 1.56
N PHE A 601 13.56 -43.57 2.18
CA PHE A 601 12.58 -43.44 3.27
C PHE A 601 13.06 -44.25 4.47
N HIS A 602 12.92 -43.70 5.66
CA HIS A 602 13.14 -44.39 6.92
C HIS A 602 11.89 -44.21 7.79
N ALA A 603 11.20 -45.32 8.06
CA ALA A 603 10.01 -45.29 8.88
C ALA A 603 10.37 -45.09 10.36
N GLY A 604 9.75 -44.12 11.00
CA GLY A 604 9.92 -43.88 12.44
C GLY A 604 9.13 -42.69 12.94
N ASP A 605 8.97 -42.63 14.26
CA ASP A 605 8.39 -41.50 14.98
C ASP A 605 9.51 -40.63 15.56
N PHE A 606 9.60 -39.35 15.19
CA PHE A 606 10.71 -38.49 15.61
C PHE A 606 10.68 -38.12 17.10
N LEU A 607 9.61 -38.46 17.83
CA LEU A 607 9.56 -38.34 19.28
C LEU A 607 10.20 -39.55 19.97
N THR A 608 10.04 -40.75 19.43
CA THR A 608 10.42 -42.00 20.13
C THR A 608 11.52 -42.82 19.47
N ASP A 609 11.68 -42.73 18.15
CA ASP A 609 12.62 -43.54 17.38
C ASP A 609 13.90 -42.78 17.02
N GLU A 610 14.97 -43.53 16.72
CA GLU A 610 16.26 -42.96 16.35
C GLU A 610 16.24 -42.37 14.93
N ILE A 611 16.48 -41.07 14.82
CA ILE A 611 16.57 -40.37 13.53
C ILE A 611 17.91 -40.69 12.84
N PRO A 612 17.92 -41.08 11.55
CA PRO A 612 19.15 -41.38 10.81
C PRO A 612 20.16 -40.23 10.82
N GLN A 613 21.45 -40.56 10.97
CA GLN A 613 22.50 -39.54 11.00
C GLN A 613 22.76 -38.91 9.62
N ALA A 614 22.81 -37.57 9.59
CA ALA A 614 23.07 -36.79 8.38
C ALA A 614 23.89 -35.52 8.65
N ASP A 615 24.46 -34.95 7.59
CA ASP A 615 25.15 -33.66 7.67
C ASP A 615 24.14 -32.52 7.90
N VAL A 616 22.95 -32.63 7.32
CA VAL A 616 21.83 -31.71 7.54
C VAL A 616 20.60 -32.50 7.97
N VAL A 617 19.96 -32.08 9.05
CA VAL A 617 18.62 -32.55 9.44
C VAL A 617 17.69 -31.35 9.34
N MET A 618 16.51 -31.53 8.76
CA MET A 618 15.54 -30.45 8.60
C MET A 618 14.14 -30.87 9.04
N ILE A 619 13.38 -29.91 9.55
CA ILE A 619 11.95 -30.03 9.87
C ILE A 619 11.24 -28.77 9.40
N GLY A 620 10.07 -28.96 8.79
CA GLY A 620 9.37 -27.90 8.09
C GLY A 620 7.86 -28.00 8.24
N HIS A 621 7.19 -26.91 8.62
CA HIS A 621 5.71 -26.90 8.79
C HIS A 621 5.20 -28.00 9.71
N SER A 622 5.99 -28.34 10.73
CA SER A 622 5.66 -29.46 11.63
C SER A 622 5.96 -29.14 13.09
N LEU A 623 7.02 -28.36 13.40
CA LEU A 623 7.35 -28.07 14.81
C LEU A 623 6.23 -27.26 15.49
N VAL A 624 5.49 -26.45 14.72
CA VAL A 624 4.26 -25.73 15.14
C VAL A 624 3.13 -26.62 15.64
N ASP A 625 3.05 -27.89 15.21
CA ASP A 625 1.95 -28.80 15.56
C ASP A 625 2.05 -29.38 16.98
N TRP A 626 3.22 -29.24 17.61
CA TRP A 626 3.57 -29.92 18.86
C TRP A 626 3.58 -28.99 20.06
N SER A 627 3.39 -29.55 21.25
CA SER A 627 3.49 -28.82 22.53
C SER A 627 4.93 -28.32 22.80
N PRO A 628 5.12 -27.31 23.68
CA PRO A 628 6.45 -26.83 24.04
C PRO A 628 7.42 -27.94 24.51
N GLU A 629 6.93 -28.91 25.26
CA GLU A 629 7.72 -30.06 25.75
C GLU A 629 8.15 -30.98 24.61
N GLU A 630 7.22 -31.32 23.72
CA GLU A 630 7.49 -32.15 22.53
C GLU A 630 8.45 -31.44 21.58
N ARG A 631 8.32 -30.12 21.38
CA ARG A 631 9.27 -29.34 20.56
C ARG A 631 10.69 -29.46 21.08
N GLN A 632 10.88 -29.32 22.38
CA GLN A 632 12.21 -29.49 22.99
C GLN A 632 12.75 -30.90 22.79
N GLN A 633 11.89 -31.92 22.90
CA GLN A 633 12.26 -33.31 22.64
C GLN A 633 12.68 -33.53 21.17
N ILE A 634 11.92 -33.00 20.21
CA ILE A 634 12.22 -33.08 18.77
C ILE A 634 13.58 -32.45 18.46
N ILE A 635 13.84 -31.25 19.01
CA ILE A 635 15.11 -30.54 18.81
C ILE A 635 16.28 -31.30 19.47
N SER A 636 16.04 -31.92 20.62
CA SER A 636 17.04 -32.77 21.28
C SER A 636 17.36 -34.04 20.47
N ASN A 637 16.32 -34.71 19.95
CA ASN A 637 16.47 -35.89 19.10
C ASN A 637 17.20 -35.54 17.79
N SER A 638 16.90 -34.37 17.20
CA SER A 638 17.62 -33.89 16.01
C SER A 638 19.09 -33.62 16.29
N PHE A 639 19.43 -33.12 17.49
CA PHE A 639 20.83 -32.89 17.87
C PHE A 639 21.63 -34.20 17.86
N ALA A 640 21.04 -35.32 18.28
CA ALA A 640 21.70 -36.63 18.19
C ALA A 640 21.97 -37.06 16.74
N ALA A 641 21.05 -36.75 15.81
CA ALA A 641 21.13 -37.15 14.41
C ALA A 641 22.05 -36.27 13.55
N VAL A 642 22.20 -34.99 13.86
CA VAL A 642 23.13 -34.11 13.13
C VAL A 642 24.57 -34.56 13.39
N ARG A 643 25.38 -34.71 12.34
CA ARG A 643 26.81 -35.03 12.47
C ARG A 643 27.60 -33.83 13.01
N PRO A 644 28.76 -34.03 13.67
CA PRO A 644 29.64 -32.93 14.08
C PRO A 644 29.95 -31.97 12.91
N GLY A 645 29.78 -30.66 13.12
CA GLY A 645 29.91 -29.64 12.06
C GLY A 645 28.68 -29.52 11.12
N GLY A 646 27.70 -30.40 11.25
CA GLY A 646 26.45 -30.39 10.49
C GLY A 646 25.49 -29.28 10.91
N ARG A 647 24.30 -29.26 10.29
CA ARG A 647 23.26 -28.24 10.49
C ARG A 647 21.91 -28.84 10.82
N PHE A 648 21.18 -28.18 11.72
CA PHE A 648 19.75 -28.40 11.91
C PHE A 648 18.98 -27.20 11.38
N LEU A 649 17.97 -27.48 10.57
CA LEU A 649 17.13 -26.49 9.92
C LEU A 649 15.69 -26.62 10.44
N VAL A 650 15.13 -25.53 10.92
CA VAL A 650 13.71 -25.42 11.25
C VAL A 650 13.13 -24.35 10.34
N TRP A 651 12.11 -24.66 9.55
CA TRP A 651 11.32 -23.63 8.88
C TRP A 651 9.84 -23.72 9.24
N ASP A 652 9.30 -22.62 9.74
CA ASP A 652 7.91 -22.52 10.18
C ASP A 652 7.43 -21.06 10.05
N PRO A 653 6.10 -20.82 10.13
CA PRO A 653 5.52 -19.48 10.13
C PRO A 653 5.73 -18.76 11.48
N MET A 654 6.99 -18.55 11.86
CA MET A 654 7.40 -18.00 13.16
C MET A 654 7.12 -16.51 13.29
N GLN A 655 6.86 -16.05 14.51
CA GLN A 655 6.68 -14.63 14.82
C GLN A 655 8.05 -13.93 14.89
N ALA A 656 8.35 -13.03 13.96
CA ALA A 656 9.56 -12.20 13.95
C ALA A 656 9.21 -10.74 14.37
N ASP A 657 10.16 -9.99 14.94
CA ASP A 657 9.98 -8.59 15.35
C ASP A 657 9.84 -7.60 14.16
N ARG A 658 8.89 -7.85 13.25
CA ARG A 658 8.52 -7.03 12.08
C ARG A 658 7.04 -6.61 12.22
N GLY A 659 6.58 -5.61 11.47
CA GLY A 659 5.20 -5.06 11.58
C GLY A 659 4.05 -6.06 11.35
N SER A 660 2.81 -5.61 11.58
CA SER A 660 1.51 -6.32 11.45
C SER A 660 1.51 -7.85 11.64
N TYR A 661 1.27 -8.27 12.89
CA TYR A 661 1.23 -9.68 13.33
C TYR A 661 -0.09 -10.43 13.06
N LEU A 662 -1.05 -9.85 12.33
CA LEU A 662 -2.40 -10.42 12.26
C LEU A 662 -2.41 -11.84 11.68
N ILE A 663 -1.67 -12.09 10.61
CA ILE A 663 -1.66 -13.42 9.98
C ILE A 663 -1.00 -14.47 10.87
N ASN A 664 0.12 -14.16 11.54
CA ASN A 664 0.76 -15.08 12.47
C ASN A 664 -0.12 -15.37 13.69
N LEU A 665 -0.82 -14.36 14.21
CA LEU A 665 -1.79 -14.55 15.30
C LEU A 665 -2.98 -15.40 14.86
N LEU A 666 -3.46 -15.24 13.62
CA LEU A 666 -4.52 -16.09 13.07
C LEU A 666 -4.04 -17.52 12.84
N VAL A 667 -2.79 -17.72 12.43
CA VAL A 667 -2.17 -19.06 12.32
C VAL A 667 -2.05 -19.71 13.69
N ASP A 668 -1.57 -18.98 14.70
CA ASP A 668 -1.47 -19.44 16.09
C ASP A 668 -2.84 -19.85 16.65
N LEU A 669 -3.84 -18.97 16.55
CA LEU A 669 -5.21 -19.29 16.94
C LEU A 669 -5.79 -20.46 16.14
N ASN A 670 -5.45 -20.58 14.86
CA ASN A 670 -5.89 -21.71 14.05
C ASN A 670 -5.30 -23.02 14.56
N LEU A 671 -4.01 -23.07 14.92
CA LEU A 671 -3.36 -24.23 15.52
C LEU A 671 -4.03 -24.62 16.84
N GLN A 672 -4.33 -23.64 17.70
CA GLN A 672 -5.07 -23.86 18.95
C GLN A 672 -6.48 -24.45 18.68
N VAL A 673 -7.16 -23.97 17.64
CA VAL A 673 -8.51 -24.40 17.31
C VAL A 673 -8.54 -25.80 16.71
N ILE A 674 -7.51 -26.20 15.98
CA ILE A 674 -7.53 -27.46 15.24
C ILE A 674 -6.64 -28.55 15.83
N THR A 675 -5.71 -28.26 16.75
CA THR A 675 -4.79 -29.26 17.32
C THR A 675 -4.84 -29.26 18.85
N PRO A 676 -4.55 -30.40 19.51
CA PRO A 676 -4.55 -30.45 20.98
C PRO A 676 -3.40 -29.65 21.65
N GLY A 677 -2.25 -29.52 20.98
CA GLY A 677 -1.04 -28.91 21.58
C GLY A 677 -0.28 -27.94 20.67
N GLY A 678 -0.72 -27.75 19.43
CA GLY A 678 -0.08 -26.87 18.48
C GLY A 678 -0.29 -25.39 18.81
N SER A 679 0.73 -24.59 18.52
CA SER A 679 0.76 -23.16 18.82
C SER A 679 1.79 -22.46 17.96
N GLY A 680 1.60 -21.17 17.69
CA GLY A 680 2.65 -20.32 17.15
C GLY A 680 3.77 -20.11 18.18
N TYR A 681 4.95 -19.74 17.68
CA TYR A 681 6.09 -19.37 18.53
C TYR A 681 6.97 -18.33 17.83
N ARG A 682 7.80 -17.65 18.61
CA ARG A 682 8.70 -16.60 18.11
C ARG A 682 10.02 -17.16 17.61
N VAL A 683 10.66 -16.40 16.73
CA VAL A 683 11.99 -16.76 16.18
C VAL A 683 13.03 -16.88 17.30
N ASP A 684 13.03 -15.95 18.27
CA ASP A 684 13.95 -15.95 19.41
C ASP A 684 13.75 -17.16 20.34
N GLU A 685 12.51 -17.65 20.50
CA GLU A 685 12.22 -18.88 21.24
C GLU A 685 12.81 -20.11 20.56
N CYS A 686 12.59 -20.27 19.24
CA CYS A 686 13.16 -21.37 18.47
C CYS A 686 14.69 -21.38 18.53
N GLU A 687 15.25 -20.20 18.30
CA GLU A 687 16.67 -19.92 18.45
C GLU A 687 17.22 -20.32 19.83
N GLN A 688 16.49 -20.00 20.90
CA GLN A 688 16.88 -20.35 22.26
C GLN A 688 16.78 -21.87 22.49
N TRP A 689 15.75 -22.55 21.96
CA TRP A 689 15.62 -24.00 22.06
C TRP A 689 16.79 -24.72 21.38
N LEU A 690 17.21 -24.26 20.20
CA LEU A 690 18.39 -24.81 19.52
C LEU A 690 19.66 -24.64 20.38
N ARG A 691 19.87 -23.45 20.97
CA ARG A 691 21.01 -23.22 21.87
C ARG A 691 20.97 -24.13 23.11
N ASN A 692 19.79 -24.32 23.69
CA ASN A 692 19.60 -25.20 24.84
C ASN A 692 19.90 -26.68 24.52
N ALA A 693 19.60 -27.11 23.29
CA ALA A 693 19.93 -28.45 22.81
C ALA A 693 21.43 -28.65 22.47
N GLY A 694 22.24 -27.59 22.51
CA GLY A 694 23.68 -27.64 22.28
C GLY A 694 24.13 -27.18 20.90
N TYR A 695 23.22 -26.67 20.06
CA TYR A 695 23.62 -26.06 18.79
C TYR A 695 24.35 -24.72 19.03
N VAL A 696 25.41 -24.51 18.25
CA VAL A 696 26.20 -23.27 18.17
C VAL A 696 25.90 -22.54 16.87
N GLU A 697 26.40 -21.31 16.73
CA GLU A 697 26.19 -20.46 15.52
C GLU A 697 24.73 -20.41 15.06
N VAL A 698 23.81 -20.26 16.02
CA VAL A 698 22.38 -20.22 15.72
C VAL A 698 22.01 -18.86 15.14
N GLY A 699 21.30 -18.88 14.02
CA GLY A 699 20.76 -17.68 13.37
C GLY A 699 19.59 -18.01 12.47
N HIS A 700 18.98 -16.99 11.87
CA HIS A 700 17.80 -17.17 11.03
C HIS A 700 17.83 -16.33 9.76
N THR A 701 17.04 -16.73 8.78
CA THR A 701 16.75 -15.95 7.56
C THR A 701 15.27 -16.06 7.22
N ALA A 702 14.68 -14.99 6.73
CA ALA A 702 13.32 -15.02 6.22
C ALA A 702 13.25 -15.89 4.95
N LEU A 703 12.18 -16.67 4.82
CA LEU A 703 11.77 -17.36 3.60
C LEU A 703 10.64 -16.58 2.91
N ILE A 704 10.20 -17.04 1.74
CA ILE A 704 9.01 -16.48 1.07
C ILE A 704 7.76 -16.68 1.94
N GLY A 705 6.85 -15.70 1.91
CA GLY A 705 5.64 -15.74 2.74
C GLY A 705 5.91 -15.32 4.18
N ASN A 706 5.30 -16.04 5.14
CA ASN A 706 5.43 -15.77 6.58
C ASN A 706 6.47 -16.68 7.26
N ASP A 707 7.20 -17.47 6.48
CA ASP A 707 8.10 -18.49 6.99
C ASP A 707 9.48 -17.95 7.32
N VAL A 708 10.07 -18.50 8.37
CA VAL A 708 11.42 -18.19 8.82
C VAL A 708 12.22 -19.48 8.90
N LEU A 709 13.41 -19.48 8.30
CA LEU A 709 14.39 -20.56 8.42
C LEU A 709 15.34 -20.25 9.56
N VAL A 710 15.28 -21.02 10.64
CA VAL A 710 16.26 -21.01 11.75
C VAL A 710 17.27 -22.13 11.51
N ILE A 711 18.54 -21.81 11.72
CA ILE A 711 19.69 -22.66 11.41
C ILE A 711 20.53 -22.78 12.68
N GLY A 712 20.84 -23.99 13.11
CA GLY A 712 21.81 -24.27 14.17
C GLY A 712 22.94 -25.18 13.70
N GLN A 713 24.18 -24.89 14.09
CA GLN A 713 25.33 -25.75 13.84
C GLN A 713 25.58 -26.70 15.01
N LYS A 714 25.84 -27.97 14.74
CA LYS A 714 26.39 -28.85 15.77
C LYS A 714 27.90 -28.61 15.93
N PRO A 715 28.43 -28.48 17.15
CA PRO A 715 29.87 -28.34 17.39
C PRO A 715 30.69 -29.45 16.70
N THR A 716 31.90 -29.10 16.24
CA THR A 716 32.84 -30.04 15.59
C THR A 716 33.56 -30.95 16.58
N GLU A 717 33.62 -30.56 17.86
CA GLU A 717 34.21 -31.32 18.97
C GLU A 717 33.17 -31.46 20.09
N GLN A 718 33.05 -32.65 20.69
CA GLN A 718 32.26 -32.84 21.91
C GLN A 718 33.01 -32.12 23.06
N VAL A 719 32.41 -31.08 23.64
CA VAL A 719 32.89 -30.48 24.90
C VAL A 719 32.57 -31.41 26.06
#